data_AF-A0A8E2UDZ3-F1
#
_entry.id   AF-A0A8E2UDZ3-F1
#
_cell.length_a   1.000
_cell.length_b   1.000
_cell.length_c   1.000
_cell.angle_alpha   90.00
_cell.angle_beta   90.00
_cell.angle_gamma   90.00
#
_symmetry.space_group_name_H-M   'P 1'
#
loop_
_entity.id
_entity.type
_entity.pdbx_description
1 polymer ?
#
loop_
_entity_poly.entity_id
_entity_poly.type
_entity_poly.pdbx_seq_one_letter_code
_entity_poly.pdbx_strand_id
1 'polypeptide(L)'
;MKKKKILFAIISSLLLTVVIAGPIIYVMNKKQKPIVNEKKENISLIKDKLQNILNSKNDGEWSVEELNQAIITANIDVAGGIVVTAGEKSQNFENKRDYHEDTYIFTGNGTSENAYKYTGSINLIHEWNEVNDTTQDISKVEDKLQNILNSKTKSEWSIEELNQAIIDKKIDVDGGIEVAKAELEPLKNESTTVDQIKYTFTGKGEVNNNYKYNGSIELVTPIISGESLADNITVYQDQNGNLLQTSEMNFSNLNAVEIYKIGFKTDGSTIQNLKTVKSLPSTLPKEITSLKAFFANSSLNSIKGISNWDTSNITSMEETFNGASNFNGDISNWDTLKVTNMFRMFQNAKNFDQDISTKNVKDQNGKEYTAWDTSNVTQMGAMFNGASNFNGDISNWDTSKVTNMLLMFNGATSFNSDISTKIVKEENGEKYTAWDTSNVTQMGAMFQGASKFNQDISKWDTSKVTDMSYMFNYSSSFNQDLSEWKTSNVTNMQVMFQCASNFNGDISNWDTSKVSNMSYMFVLADSFNQDIANWNTSKVTNMSVMFAGVSSFNSDISTKIVKDQNGEEYTAWDTSNVTNMSNMFQKALSFNQDISNWNTSKVTNMSGMFCDAFSFNQDISKWDTSRVTDMTQMFWNDHYPSFNGKEMSFNQDLTNWNVSQVTKYTEFWNDENIKWDNQPIFNK
;
A
#
# COMPACT_ATOMS: atom_id res chain seq x y z
N MET A 1 -6.70 16.26 -26.30
CA MET A 1 -6.78 16.33 -27.78
C MET A 1 -5.53 17.05 -28.27
N LYS A 2 -4.66 16.58 -29.18
CA LYS A 2 -4.66 15.50 -30.17
C LYS A 2 -3.26 14.85 -30.22
N LYS A 3 -3.24 13.52 -30.28
CA LYS A 3 -2.09 12.65 -30.58
C LYS A 3 -1.70 12.74 -32.07
N LYS A 4 -0.41 12.68 -32.40
CA LYS A 4 0.09 12.47 -33.77
C LYS A 4 0.10 10.97 -34.10
N LYS A 5 -0.54 10.62 -35.22
CA LYS A 5 -0.58 9.31 -35.87
C LYS A 5 0.58 9.18 -36.85
N ILE A 6 1.17 7.98 -36.95
CA ILE A 6 1.81 7.49 -38.18
C ILE A 6 1.20 6.11 -38.46
N LEU A 7 0.84 5.92 -39.72
CA LEU A 7 0.04 4.86 -40.31
C LEU A 7 0.96 4.10 -41.28
N PHE A 8 1.02 2.76 -41.26
CA PHE A 8 1.30 1.99 -42.46
C PHE A 8 0.63 0.61 -42.40
N ALA A 9 0.20 0.17 -43.57
CA ALA A 9 -0.99 -0.63 -43.82
C ALA A 9 -0.72 -2.15 -43.91
N ILE A 10 -1.73 -2.91 -43.49
CA ILE A 10 -1.97 -4.33 -43.75
C ILE A 10 -2.75 -4.42 -45.06
N ILE A 11 -2.26 -5.13 -46.09
CA ILE A 11 -3.08 -5.91 -47.05
C ILE A 11 -2.17 -6.97 -47.71
N SER A 12 -2.44 -8.26 -47.51
CA SER A 12 -2.32 -9.27 -48.57
C SER A 12 -3.03 -10.56 -48.17
N SER A 13 -4.21 -10.81 -48.75
CA SER A 13 -4.70 -12.16 -48.98
C SER A 13 -5.77 -12.13 -50.06
N LEU A 14 -5.45 -12.61 -51.25
CA LEU A 14 -6.45 -13.12 -52.19
C LEU A 14 -5.87 -14.37 -52.87
N LEU A 15 -6.45 -15.52 -52.54
CA LEU A 15 -6.32 -16.76 -53.30
C LEU A 15 -6.98 -16.58 -54.67
N LEU A 16 -6.34 -17.04 -55.75
CA LEU A 16 -6.98 -18.02 -56.64
C LEU A 16 -5.95 -18.75 -57.51
N THR A 17 -6.12 -20.06 -57.49
CA THR A 17 -5.51 -21.15 -58.27
C THR A 17 -5.33 -20.88 -59.77
N VAL A 18 -4.17 -21.28 -60.33
CA VAL A 18 -4.08 -21.73 -61.73
C VAL A 18 -3.25 -23.01 -61.83
N VAL A 19 -3.85 -23.93 -62.58
CA VAL A 19 -3.50 -25.31 -62.87
C VAL A 19 -2.29 -25.41 -63.81
N ILE A 20 -1.55 -26.50 -63.60
CA ILE A 20 -0.43 -27.02 -64.37
C ILE A 20 -0.83 -27.24 -65.85
N ALA A 21 -0.08 -26.66 -66.78
CA ALA A 21 0.08 -27.20 -68.13
C ALA A 21 1.44 -26.76 -68.70
N GLY A 22 2.26 -27.74 -69.08
CA GLY A 22 3.62 -27.55 -69.59
C GLY A 22 3.72 -26.93 -70.98
N PRO A 23 4.94 -26.73 -71.48
CA PRO A 23 5.28 -25.77 -72.54
C PRO A 23 5.29 -26.40 -73.94
N ILE A 24 5.04 -25.60 -74.99
CA ILE A 24 5.57 -25.88 -76.33
C ILE A 24 6.28 -24.64 -76.90
N ILE A 25 7.50 -24.95 -77.31
CA ILE A 25 8.62 -24.19 -77.86
C ILE A 25 8.33 -23.60 -79.25
N TYR A 26 8.93 -22.44 -79.57
CA TYR A 26 9.59 -22.30 -80.88
C TYR A 26 10.99 -21.67 -80.74
N VAL A 27 11.97 -22.47 -81.15
CA VAL A 27 13.41 -22.22 -81.24
C VAL A 27 13.74 -21.53 -82.55
N MET A 28 14.64 -20.56 -82.53
CA MET A 28 15.85 -20.57 -83.37
C MET A 28 16.96 -19.80 -82.64
N ASN A 29 18.25 -20.14 -82.65
CA ASN A 29 19.03 -21.34 -82.93
C ASN A 29 20.47 -20.86 -82.69
N LYS A 30 21.24 -21.50 -81.80
CA LYS A 30 22.68 -21.79 -82.03
C LYS A 30 23.27 -22.60 -80.89
N LYS A 31 23.52 -23.87 -81.22
CA LYS A 31 24.58 -24.74 -80.69
C LYS A 31 24.71 -24.78 -79.16
N GLN A 32 23.98 -25.71 -78.53
CA GLN A 32 24.49 -26.37 -77.34
C GLN A 32 24.80 -27.84 -77.63
N LYS A 33 26.02 -28.17 -77.22
CA LYS A 33 26.69 -29.46 -77.28
C LYS A 33 25.85 -30.57 -76.63
N PRO A 34 26.10 -31.84 -76.97
CA PRO A 34 25.37 -32.96 -76.37
C PRO A 34 25.46 -32.88 -74.85
N ILE A 35 24.33 -33.13 -74.17
CA ILE A 35 24.28 -33.40 -72.74
C ILE A 35 25.27 -34.52 -72.51
N VAL A 36 26.44 -34.14 -72.01
CA VAL A 36 27.42 -35.08 -71.48
C VAL A 36 26.68 -35.77 -70.34
N ASN A 37 26.62 -37.09 -70.41
CA ASN A 37 26.26 -37.94 -69.29
C ASN A 37 27.28 -37.68 -68.17
N GLU A 38 27.14 -36.57 -67.44
CA GLU A 38 27.77 -36.41 -66.14
C GLU A 38 27.11 -37.45 -65.26
N LYS A 39 27.89 -38.46 -64.92
CA LYS A 39 27.49 -39.57 -64.07
C LYS A 39 26.92 -38.98 -62.79
N LYS A 40 25.61 -39.07 -62.60
CA LYS A 40 24.96 -38.56 -61.40
C LYS A 40 25.51 -39.31 -60.21
N GLU A 41 25.88 -38.57 -59.18
CA GLU A 41 26.49 -39.12 -57.98
C GLU A 41 25.40 -39.33 -56.91
N ASN A 42 25.52 -40.39 -56.12
CA ASN A 42 24.64 -40.53 -54.97
C ASN A 42 25.06 -39.50 -53.91
N ILE A 43 24.10 -38.82 -53.29
CA ILE A 43 24.36 -37.76 -52.29
C ILE A 43 25.20 -38.26 -51.10
N SER A 44 25.18 -39.56 -50.80
CA SER A 44 26.05 -40.17 -49.78
C SER A 44 27.56 -39.96 -50.02
N LEU A 45 27.98 -39.76 -51.28
CA LEU A 45 29.39 -39.48 -51.61
C LEU A 45 29.87 -38.10 -51.14
N ILE A 46 28.94 -37.19 -50.81
CA ILE A 46 29.25 -35.87 -50.26
C ILE A 46 28.80 -35.73 -48.80
N LYS A 47 28.55 -36.85 -48.10
CA LYS A 47 28.18 -36.88 -46.68
C LYS A 47 29.05 -35.95 -45.86
N ASP A 48 30.37 -36.07 -45.96
CA ASP A 48 31.30 -35.30 -45.13
C ASP A 48 31.24 -33.80 -45.42
N LYS A 49 30.94 -33.39 -46.66
CA LYS A 49 30.77 -31.98 -47.01
C LYS A 49 29.50 -31.39 -46.40
N LEU A 50 28.40 -32.15 -46.46
CA LEU A 50 27.13 -31.74 -45.86
C LEU A 50 27.20 -31.75 -44.32
N GLN A 51 27.88 -32.73 -43.74
CA GLN A 51 28.14 -32.79 -42.30
C GLN A 51 29.04 -31.63 -41.84
N ASN A 52 30.04 -31.24 -42.62
CA ASN A 52 30.87 -30.07 -42.30
C ASN A 52 30.08 -28.76 -42.34
N ILE A 53 29.05 -28.64 -43.19
CA ILE A 53 28.13 -27.50 -43.17
C ILE A 53 27.32 -27.51 -41.88
N LEU A 54 26.73 -28.65 -41.51
CA LEU A 54 26.00 -28.75 -40.24
C LEU A 54 26.88 -28.36 -39.05
N ASN A 55 28.07 -28.98 -38.96
CA ASN A 55 29.03 -28.77 -37.90
C ASN A 55 29.64 -27.35 -37.86
N SER A 56 29.38 -26.50 -38.87
CA SER A 56 29.87 -25.11 -38.86
C SER A 56 29.06 -24.18 -37.95
N LYS A 57 27.93 -24.63 -37.40
CA LYS A 57 27.07 -23.87 -36.46
C LYS A 57 26.89 -24.67 -35.18
N ASN A 58 27.67 -24.42 -34.12
CA ASN A 58 27.75 -25.29 -32.94
C ASN A 58 26.93 -24.80 -31.72
N ASP A 59 26.30 -23.64 -31.84
CA ASP A 59 25.62 -22.87 -30.79
C ASP A 59 24.14 -22.59 -31.10
N GLY A 60 23.57 -23.31 -32.07
CA GLY A 60 22.15 -23.15 -32.43
C GLY A 60 21.70 -24.10 -33.54
N GLU A 61 20.38 -24.25 -33.66
CA GLU A 61 19.73 -25.02 -34.72
C GLU A 61 19.89 -24.37 -36.11
N TRP A 62 19.87 -25.16 -37.18
CA TRP A 62 19.76 -24.66 -38.55
C TRP A 62 18.30 -24.51 -38.97
N SER A 63 17.94 -23.35 -39.52
CA SER A 63 16.72 -23.29 -40.34
C SER A 63 16.95 -23.98 -41.70
N VAL A 64 15.88 -24.52 -42.29
CA VAL A 64 15.95 -25.16 -43.61
C VAL A 64 16.42 -24.17 -44.69
N GLU A 65 15.98 -22.92 -44.60
CA GLU A 65 16.40 -21.83 -45.48
C GLU A 65 17.91 -21.54 -45.36
N GLU A 66 18.44 -21.41 -44.14
CA GLU A 66 19.88 -21.18 -43.92
C GLU A 66 20.72 -22.34 -44.47
N LEU A 67 20.29 -23.59 -44.24
CA LEU A 67 21.03 -24.76 -44.69
C LEU A 67 21.02 -24.87 -46.22
N ASN A 68 19.88 -24.62 -46.85
CA ASN A 68 19.76 -24.57 -48.31
C ASN A 68 20.68 -23.48 -48.90
N GLN A 69 20.76 -22.31 -48.28
CA GLN A 69 21.69 -21.25 -48.72
C GLN A 69 23.15 -21.65 -48.51
N ALA A 70 23.50 -22.26 -47.37
CA ALA A 70 24.86 -22.69 -47.08
C ALA A 70 25.38 -23.73 -48.09
N ILE A 71 24.52 -24.66 -48.54
CA ILE A 71 24.85 -25.64 -49.59
C ILE A 71 25.15 -24.93 -50.93
N ILE A 72 24.36 -23.91 -51.29
CA ILE A 72 24.54 -23.12 -52.51
C ILE A 72 25.83 -22.29 -52.42
N THR A 73 26.07 -21.62 -51.28
CA THR A 73 27.28 -20.81 -51.04
C THR A 73 28.55 -21.67 -51.05
N ALA A 74 28.48 -22.89 -50.53
CA ALA A 74 29.56 -23.87 -50.60
C ALA A 74 29.78 -24.44 -52.02
N ASN A 75 28.98 -24.00 -53.00
CA ASN A 75 29.01 -24.41 -54.40
C ASN A 75 28.93 -25.94 -54.56
N ILE A 76 28.15 -26.59 -53.68
CA ILE A 76 27.98 -28.05 -53.68
C ILE A 76 27.08 -28.46 -54.86
N ASP A 77 25.93 -27.81 -54.99
CA ASP A 77 25.03 -27.92 -56.14
C ASP A 77 24.34 -26.55 -56.36
N VAL A 78 23.66 -26.37 -57.50
CA VAL A 78 22.88 -25.16 -57.78
C VAL A 78 21.55 -25.16 -57.02
N ALA A 79 20.89 -24.00 -56.94
CA ALA A 79 19.60 -23.86 -56.27
C ALA A 79 18.58 -24.90 -56.76
N GLY A 80 17.95 -25.61 -55.82
CA GLY A 80 16.99 -26.69 -56.09
C GLY A 80 17.61 -28.06 -56.36
N GLY A 81 18.93 -28.17 -56.51
CA GLY A 81 19.65 -29.42 -56.74
C GLY A 81 19.70 -30.34 -55.52
N ILE A 82 19.86 -29.76 -54.32
CA ILE A 82 19.69 -30.45 -53.04
C ILE A 82 18.61 -29.70 -52.25
N VAL A 83 17.65 -30.44 -51.70
CA VAL A 83 16.61 -29.92 -50.81
C VAL A 83 16.76 -30.53 -49.44
N VAL A 84 16.69 -29.68 -48.42
CA VAL A 84 16.75 -30.06 -47.01
C VAL A 84 15.34 -30.15 -46.42
N THR A 85 15.08 -31.18 -45.64
CA THR A 85 13.90 -31.26 -44.76
C THR A 85 14.35 -31.52 -43.32
N ALA A 86 13.75 -30.83 -42.36
CA ALA A 86 14.02 -31.06 -40.94
C ALA A 86 13.35 -32.36 -40.47
N GLY A 87 14.06 -33.15 -39.67
CA GLY A 87 13.64 -34.42 -39.09
C GLY A 87 13.35 -34.32 -37.59
N GLU A 88 13.61 -35.41 -36.86
CA GLU A 88 13.39 -35.50 -35.41
C GLU A 88 14.43 -34.68 -34.63
N LYS A 89 14.00 -34.13 -33.49
CA LYS A 89 14.80 -33.36 -32.55
C LYS A 89 14.79 -34.04 -31.19
N SER A 90 15.94 -34.11 -30.51
CA SER A 90 16.03 -34.59 -29.13
C SER A 90 16.94 -33.72 -28.28
N GLN A 91 16.55 -33.53 -27.02
CA GLN A 91 17.26 -32.73 -26.02
C GLN A 91 17.67 -33.61 -24.83
N ASN A 92 18.94 -33.55 -24.44
CA ASN A 92 19.48 -34.26 -23.27
C ASN A 92 20.01 -33.26 -22.22
N PHE A 93 19.57 -33.43 -20.97
CA PHE A 93 20.00 -32.60 -19.84
C PHE A 93 21.22 -33.22 -19.13
N GLU A 94 22.40 -33.13 -19.74
CA GLU A 94 23.65 -33.52 -19.08
C GLU A 94 24.62 -32.32 -18.94
N ASN A 95 24.81 -31.85 -17.70
CA ASN A 95 25.86 -30.91 -17.26
C ASN A 95 25.97 -29.54 -17.97
N LYS A 96 25.43 -28.48 -17.34
CA LYS A 96 25.67 -27.03 -17.60
C LYS A 96 25.51 -26.49 -19.04
N ARG A 97 25.21 -27.34 -20.03
CA ARG A 97 24.83 -26.98 -21.40
C ARG A 97 23.70 -27.92 -21.82
N ASP A 98 22.63 -27.39 -22.41
CA ASP A 98 21.58 -28.26 -22.94
C ASP A 98 22.06 -28.79 -24.30
N TYR A 99 22.29 -30.09 -24.38
CA TYR A 99 22.77 -30.75 -25.59
C TYR A 99 21.60 -31.12 -26.48
N HIS A 100 21.68 -30.75 -27.76
CA HIS A 100 20.64 -30.95 -28.75
C HIS A 100 21.17 -31.76 -29.94
N GLU A 101 20.37 -32.73 -30.39
CA GLU A 101 20.57 -33.45 -31.65
C GLU A 101 19.39 -33.20 -32.58
N ASP A 102 19.64 -32.53 -33.70
CA ASP A 102 18.66 -32.29 -34.76
C ASP A 102 18.98 -33.12 -36.00
N THR A 103 18.02 -33.87 -36.51
CA THR A 103 18.22 -34.62 -37.77
C THR A 103 17.81 -33.79 -38.98
N TYR A 104 18.61 -33.77 -40.03
CA TYR A 104 18.29 -33.17 -41.33
C TYR A 104 18.39 -34.20 -42.45
N ILE A 105 17.39 -34.21 -43.33
CA ILE A 105 17.36 -35.08 -44.51
C ILE A 105 17.68 -34.25 -45.74
N PHE A 106 18.80 -34.56 -46.39
CA PHE A 106 19.24 -33.94 -47.62
C PHE A 106 18.85 -34.84 -48.80
N THR A 107 18.09 -34.31 -49.75
CA THR A 107 17.63 -35.04 -50.93
C THR A 107 18.18 -34.40 -52.19
N GLY A 108 18.97 -35.17 -52.96
CA GLY A 108 19.45 -34.76 -54.27
C GLY A 108 18.38 -34.99 -55.33
N ASN A 109 18.01 -33.93 -56.07
CA ASN A 109 16.94 -33.93 -57.07
C ASN A 109 17.43 -34.18 -58.49
N GLY A 110 18.64 -34.73 -58.66
CA GLY A 110 19.20 -35.10 -59.95
C GLY A 110 18.31 -36.10 -60.69
N THR A 111 18.07 -35.84 -61.97
CA THR A 111 17.41 -36.77 -62.89
C THR A 111 18.19 -36.82 -64.21
N SER A 112 17.87 -37.78 -65.08
CA SER A 112 18.42 -37.82 -66.44
C SER A 112 18.02 -36.60 -67.29
N GLU A 113 17.08 -35.78 -66.82
CA GLU A 113 16.50 -34.66 -67.56
C GLU A 113 16.94 -33.28 -67.04
N ASN A 114 17.73 -33.22 -65.96
CA ASN A 114 18.16 -31.95 -65.36
C ASN A 114 19.68 -31.86 -65.12
N ALA A 115 20.13 -30.64 -64.82
CA ALA A 115 21.54 -30.32 -64.61
C ALA A 115 22.04 -30.58 -63.18
N TYR A 116 21.18 -31.02 -62.25
CA TYR A 116 21.57 -31.23 -60.85
C TYR A 116 22.49 -32.45 -60.69
N LYS A 117 23.43 -32.37 -59.75
CA LYS A 117 24.56 -33.30 -59.70
C LYS A 117 24.25 -34.56 -58.88
N TYR A 118 23.48 -34.43 -57.80
CA TYR A 118 23.30 -35.51 -56.83
C TYR A 118 21.89 -36.13 -56.85
N THR A 119 21.82 -37.42 -56.51
CA THR A 119 20.58 -38.21 -56.40
C THR A 119 20.51 -38.97 -55.08
N GLY A 120 19.31 -39.37 -54.67
CA GLY A 120 19.07 -40.09 -53.42
C GLY A 120 18.96 -39.16 -52.21
N SER A 121 18.83 -39.74 -51.02
CA SER A 121 18.71 -38.99 -49.76
C SER A 121 19.71 -39.49 -48.71
N ILE A 122 20.09 -38.60 -47.80
CA ILE A 122 20.90 -38.91 -46.64
C ILE A 122 20.39 -38.17 -45.40
N ASN A 123 20.33 -38.88 -44.27
CA ASN A 123 20.00 -38.30 -42.97
C ASN A 123 21.30 -38.00 -42.23
N LEU A 124 21.46 -36.77 -41.76
CA LEU A 124 22.60 -36.33 -40.98
C LEU A 124 22.11 -35.74 -39.67
N ILE A 125 22.92 -35.91 -38.61
CA ILE A 125 22.63 -35.41 -37.28
C ILE A 125 23.47 -34.15 -37.07
N HIS A 126 22.83 -33.12 -36.55
CA HIS A 126 23.42 -31.86 -36.15
C HIS A 126 23.46 -31.81 -34.63
N GLU A 127 24.67 -31.83 -34.08
CA GLU A 127 24.88 -31.76 -32.64
C GLU A 127 25.26 -30.33 -32.25
N TRP A 128 24.48 -29.70 -31.37
CA TRP A 128 24.73 -28.34 -30.90
C TRP A 128 24.38 -28.18 -29.43
N ASN A 129 24.91 -27.14 -28.79
CA ASN A 129 24.65 -26.85 -27.39
C ASN A 129 23.90 -25.52 -27.25
N GLU A 130 22.83 -25.49 -26.46
CA GLU A 130 22.15 -24.25 -26.09
C GLU A 130 22.94 -23.54 -24.99
N VAL A 131 23.20 -22.26 -25.23
CA VAL A 131 24.06 -21.41 -24.41
C VAL A 131 23.17 -20.59 -23.47
N ASN A 132 22.83 -21.17 -22.32
CA ASN A 132 22.02 -20.50 -21.28
C ASN A 132 22.85 -19.45 -20.52
N ASP A 133 22.71 -18.17 -20.88
CA ASP A 133 23.32 -17.08 -20.13
C ASP A 133 22.65 -16.92 -18.75
N THR A 134 23.41 -17.26 -17.70
CA THR A 134 22.95 -17.16 -16.30
C THR A 134 23.43 -15.89 -15.60
N THR A 135 24.13 -15.00 -16.33
CA THR A 135 24.69 -13.77 -15.78
C THR A 135 23.60 -12.76 -15.44
N GLN A 136 23.85 -11.92 -14.44
CA GLN A 136 22.95 -10.86 -13.99
C GLN A 136 23.63 -9.49 -14.12
N ASP A 137 22.87 -8.43 -14.40
CA ASP A 137 23.43 -7.08 -14.40
C ASP A 137 23.94 -6.72 -12.99
N ILE A 138 25.16 -6.18 -12.91
CA ILE A 138 25.83 -5.82 -11.65
C ILE A 138 25.04 -4.81 -10.82
N SER A 139 24.14 -4.02 -11.40
CA SER A 139 23.21 -3.15 -10.65
C SER A 139 22.37 -3.92 -9.61
N LYS A 140 22.16 -5.24 -9.78
CA LYS A 140 21.48 -6.09 -8.78
C LYS A 140 22.21 -6.18 -7.44
N VAL A 141 23.49 -5.82 -7.39
CA VAL A 141 24.31 -5.81 -6.17
C VAL A 141 24.85 -4.43 -5.83
N GLU A 142 24.31 -3.36 -6.42
CA GLU A 142 24.69 -1.97 -6.14
C GLU A 142 24.71 -1.67 -4.64
N ASP A 143 23.62 -1.97 -3.93
CA ASP A 143 23.50 -1.73 -2.49
C ASP A 143 24.55 -2.50 -1.67
N LYS A 144 24.87 -3.75 -2.07
CA LYS A 144 25.88 -4.57 -1.37
C LYS A 144 27.28 -3.98 -1.55
N LEU A 145 27.62 -3.57 -2.77
CA LEU A 145 28.90 -2.94 -3.09
C LEU A 145 29.02 -1.58 -2.38
N GLN A 146 27.94 -0.79 -2.38
CA GLN A 146 27.88 0.48 -1.66
C GLN A 146 28.06 0.26 -0.16
N ASN A 147 27.44 -0.76 0.44
CA ASN A 147 27.61 -1.08 1.86
C ASN A 147 29.05 -1.50 2.22
N ILE A 148 29.75 -2.23 1.33
CA ILE A 148 31.19 -2.52 1.52
C ILE A 148 31.96 -1.21 1.59
N LEU A 149 31.80 -0.32 0.60
CA LEU A 149 32.50 0.98 0.59
C LEU A 149 32.28 1.73 1.90
N ASN A 150 31.03 1.80 2.36
CA ASN A 150 30.64 2.57 3.55
C ASN A 150 31.08 1.93 4.89
N SER A 151 31.54 0.67 4.89
CA SER A 151 32.09 0.06 6.10
C SER A 151 33.45 0.66 6.52
N LYS A 152 34.09 1.47 5.65
CA LYS A 152 35.34 2.18 5.91
C LYS A 152 35.13 3.68 5.67
N THR A 153 34.83 4.44 6.72
CA THR A 153 34.46 5.87 6.62
C THR A 153 35.61 6.85 6.84
N LYS A 154 36.74 6.38 7.40
CA LYS A 154 37.88 7.23 7.81
C LYS A 154 39.08 7.16 6.88
N SER A 155 39.04 6.31 5.86
CA SER A 155 40.19 6.00 5.00
C SER A 155 39.73 5.32 3.72
N GLU A 156 40.48 5.47 2.64
CA GLU A 156 40.14 4.87 1.35
C GLU A 156 40.28 3.35 1.34
N TRP A 157 39.55 2.70 0.43
CA TRP A 157 39.78 1.30 0.08
C TRP A 157 40.91 1.19 -0.94
N SER A 158 41.90 0.34 -0.65
CA SER A 158 42.76 -0.18 -1.72
C SER A 158 41.98 -1.16 -2.60
N ILE A 159 42.42 -1.32 -3.85
CA ILE A 159 41.75 -2.23 -4.79
C ILE A 159 41.81 -3.67 -4.27
N GLU A 160 42.94 -4.08 -3.69
CA GLU A 160 43.14 -5.41 -3.13
C GLU A 160 42.22 -5.68 -1.93
N GLU A 161 42.12 -4.72 -0.99
CA GLU A 161 41.19 -4.85 0.15
C GLU A 161 39.74 -4.94 -0.31
N LEU A 162 39.36 -4.12 -1.30
CA LEU A 162 37.98 -4.07 -1.80
C LEU A 162 37.61 -5.35 -2.55
N ASN A 163 38.50 -5.87 -3.38
CA ASN A 163 38.34 -7.17 -4.03
C ASN A 163 38.18 -8.28 -3.00
N GLN A 164 39.01 -8.31 -1.96
CA GLN A 164 38.88 -9.31 -0.90
C GLN A 164 37.54 -9.18 -0.15
N ALA A 165 37.09 -7.96 0.15
CA ALA A 165 35.81 -7.73 0.81
C ALA A 165 34.61 -8.19 -0.03
N ILE A 166 34.66 -8.01 -1.36
CA ILE A 166 33.64 -8.52 -2.30
C ILE A 166 33.54 -10.05 -2.22
N ILE A 167 34.69 -10.73 -2.18
CA ILE A 167 34.80 -12.20 -2.08
C ILE A 167 34.31 -12.68 -0.71
N ASP A 168 34.75 -12.05 0.38
CA ASP A 168 34.39 -12.40 1.75
C ASP A 168 32.88 -12.25 1.99
N LYS A 169 32.27 -11.23 1.38
CA LYS A 169 30.82 -11.02 1.36
C LYS A 169 30.07 -11.92 0.37
N LYS A 170 30.78 -12.80 -0.33
CA LYS A 170 30.24 -13.76 -1.31
C LYS A 170 29.37 -13.07 -2.37
N ILE A 171 29.77 -11.87 -2.79
CA ILE A 171 29.06 -11.15 -3.85
C ILE A 171 29.33 -11.89 -5.16
N ASP A 172 30.61 -12.06 -5.51
CA ASP A 172 31.09 -12.89 -6.61
C ASP A 172 32.37 -13.63 -6.21
N VAL A 173 32.87 -14.52 -7.07
CA VAL A 173 34.16 -15.21 -6.90
C VAL A 173 35.32 -14.33 -7.33
N ASP A 174 36.54 -14.76 -7.00
CA ASP A 174 37.77 -14.06 -7.39
C ASP A 174 37.84 -13.81 -8.90
N GLY A 175 38.21 -12.58 -9.28
CA GLY A 175 38.22 -12.10 -10.66
C GLY A 175 36.85 -11.84 -11.30
N GLY A 176 35.73 -12.15 -10.64
CA GLY A 176 34.38 -11.99 -11.21
C GLY A 176 33.91 -10.54 -11.32
N ILE A 177 34.40 -9.66 -10.43
CA ILE A 177 34.18 -8.22 -10.47
C ILE A 177 35.54 -7.52 -10.51
N GLU A 178 35.78 -6.77 -11.58
CA GLU A 178 36.93 -5.89 -11.70
C GLU A 178 36.60 -4.52 -11.08
N VAL A 179 37.54 -3.97 -10.31
CA VAL A 179 37.38 -2.68 -9.64
C VAL A 179 38.43 -1.68 -10.14
N ALA A 180 37.97 -0.52 -10.60
CA ALA A 180 38.82 0.63 -10.90
C ALA A 180 38.48 1.79 -9.94
N LYS A 181 39.47 2.61 -9.61
CA LYS A 181 39.30 3.79 -8.73
C LYS A 181 39.70 5.09 -9.43
N ALA A 182 38.97 6.16 -9.17
CA ALA A 182 39.27 7.52 -9.59
C ALA A 182 38.93 8.51 -8.47
N GLU A 183 39.81 9.47 -8.21
CA GLU A 183 39.56 10.55 -7.26
C GLU A 183 38.75 11.66 -7.94
N LEU A 184 37.75 12.18 -7.23
CA LEU A 184 37.01 13.38 -7.63
C LEU A 184 37.54 14.59 -6.85
N GLU A 185 37.23 15.78 -7.35
CA GLU A 185 37.62 17.03 -6.67
C GLU A 185 37.07 17.05 -5.23
N PRO A 186 37.93 17.20 -4.22
CA PRO A 186 37.51 17.16 -2.82
C PRO A 186 36.74 18.43 -2.46
N LEU A 187 35.66 18.25 -1.69
CA LEU A 187 34.93 19.38 -1.11
C LEU A 187 35.64 19.82 0.16
N LYS A 188 35.86 21.12 0.34
CA LYS A 188 36.65 21.65 1.44
C LYS A 188 36.02 22.87 2.07
N ASN A 189 36.22 23.02 3.37
CA ASN A 189 36.05 24.27 4.10
C ASN A 189 37.25 24.48 5.05
N GLU A 190 37.16 25.45 5.97
CA GLU A 190 38.29 25.83 6.83
C GLU A 190 38.80 24.70 7.75
N SER A 191 37.95 23.76 8.16
CA SER A 191 38.29 22.74 9.17
C SER A 191 38.07 21.29 8.73
N THR A 192 37.46 21.06 7.57
CA THR A 192 37.12 19.72 7.08
C THR A 192 37.26 19.63 5.57
N THR A 193 37.75 18.47 5.14
CA THR A 193 37.79 18.03 3.76
C THR A 193 36.91 16.79 3.63
N VAL A 194 36.12 16.71 2.55
CA VAL A 194 35.41 15.52 2.12
C VAL A 194 36.02 15.09 0.79
N ASP A 195 36.90 14.10 0.87
CA ASP A 195 37.49 13.46 -0.29
C ASP A 195 36.46 12.53 -0.92
N GLN A 196 36.16 12.73 -2.20
CA GLN A 196 35.17 11.93 -2.92
C GLN A 196 35.91 10.94 -3.81
N ILE A 197 35.74 9.64 -3.55
CA ILE A 197 36.38 8.59 -4.33
C ILE A 197 35.30 7.85 -5.12
N LYS A 198 35.51 7.77 -6.43
CA LYS A 198 34.67 7.04 -7.37
C LYS A 198 35.29 5.66 -7.61
N TYR A 199 34.51 4.62 -7.34
CA TYR A 199 34.84 3.24 -7.68
C TYR A 199 33.94 2.77 -8.83
N THR A 200 34.55 2.23 -9.88
CA THR A 200 33.85 1.60 -10.99
C THR A 200 33.97 0.08 -10.82
N PHE A 201 32.84 -0.60 -10.69
CA PHE A 201 32.75 -2.05 -10.58
C PHE A 201 32.27 -2.59 -11.93
N THR A 202 33.06 -3.47 -12.56
CA THR A 202 32.74 -4.10 -13.84
C THR A 202 32.60 -5.61 -13.64
N GLY A 203 31.40 -6.13 -13.85
CA GLY A 203 31.14 -7.56 -13.84
C GLY A 203 31.75 -8.23 -15.07
N LYS A 204 32.45 -9.36 -14.89
CA LYS A 204 33.10 -10.15 -15.94
C LYS A 204 32.33 -11.39 -16.36
N GLY A 205 31.10 -11.54 -15.88
CA GLY A 205 30.14 -12.57 -16.28
C GLY A 205 30.00 -12.67 -17.78
N GLU A 206 30.30 -13.85 -18.32
CA GLU A 206 30.03 -14.25 -19.69
C GLU A 206 29.44 -15.66 -19.68
N VAL A 207 28.75 -16.06 -20.75
CA VAL A 207 28.08 -17.37 -20.79
C VAL A 207 29.05 -18.56 -20.68
N ASN A 208 30.32 -18.35 -20.98
CA ASN A 208 31.36 -19.37 -20.98
C ASN A 208 32.13 -19.45 -19.65
N ASN A 209 31.82 -18.59 -18.66
CA ASN A 209 32.51 -18.55 -17.38
C ASN A 209 31.54 -18.72 -16.21
N ASN A 210 32.10 -18.76 -15.00
CA ASN A 210 31.40 -18.98 -13.74
C ASN A 210 31.19 -17.69 -12.93
N TYR A 211 31.42 -16.52 -13.55
CA TYR A 211 31.19 -15.22 -12.91
C TYR A 211 29.73 -14.82 -13.00
N LYS A 212 29.22 -14.24 -11.92
CA LYS A 212 27.78 -14.06 -11.76
C LYS A 212 27.27 -12.79 -12.42
N TYR A 213 28.04 -11.71 -12.41
CA TYR A 213 27.55 -10.41 -12.87
C TYR A 213 28.25 -9.91 -14.12
N ASN A 214 27.50 -9.23 -14.99
CA ASN A 214 28.00 -8.50 -16.15
C ASN A 214 27.66 -6.99 -16.02
N GLY A 215 28.10 -6.17 -16.97
CA GLY A 215 27.85 -4.73 -16.96
C GLY A 215 28.77 -3.95 -16.01
N SER A 216 28.48 -2.67 -15.79
CA SER A 216 29.31 -1.79 -14.96
C SER A 216 28.45 -0.78 -14.19
N ILE A 217 28.82 -0.53 -12.93
CA ILE A 217 28.23 0.54 -12.10
C ILE A 217 29.34 1.42 -11.49
N GLU A 218 28.96 2.64 -11.11
CA GLU A 218 29.86 3.61 -10.50
C GLU A 218 29.30 4.07 -9.17
N LEU A 219 30.11 3.96 -8.11
CA LEU A 219 29.75 4.35 -6.76
C LEU A 219 30.72 5.39 -6.24
N VAL A 220 30.19 6.44 -5.62
CA VAL A 220 30.98 7.49 -5.00
C VAL A 220 30.88 7.33 -3.48
N THR A 221 32.03 7.24 -2.82
CA THR A 221 32.11 7.20 -1.36
C THR A 221 32.80 8.46 -0.85
N PRO A 222 32.16 9.21 0.07
CA PRO A 222 32.80 10.32 0.75
C PRO A 222 33.70 9.81 1.88
N ILE A 223 34.89 10.38 2.02
CA ILE A 223 35.80 10.18 3.15
C ILE A 223 36.01 11.52 3.81
N ILE A 224 35.74 11.59 5.10
CA ILE A 224 35.82 12.84 5.84
C ILE A 224 37.18 12.91 6.53
N SER A 225 38.03 13.83 6.09
CA SER A 225 39.37 14.11 6.62
C SER A 225 39.39 15.49 7.32
N GLY A 226 39.86 15.53 8.57
CA GLY A 226 39.89 16.75 9.41
C GLY A 226 40.30 16.47 10.87
N GLU A 227 40.44 17.53 11.69
CA GLU A 227 40.54 17.36 13.15
C GLU A 227 39.33 16.54 13.66
N SER A 228 39.47 15.81 14.77
CA SER A 228 38.42 14.93 15.31
C SER A 228 37.09 15.67 15.50
N LEU A 229 36.23 15.67 14.48
CA LEU A 229 34.93 16.35 14.48
C LEU A 229 34.08 15.75 15.60
N ALA A 230 33.53 16.62 16.45
CA ALA A 230 32.61 16.19 17.50
C ALA A 230 31.40 15.44 16.91
N ASP A 231 30.88 14.47 17.65
CA ASP A 231 29.82 13.56 17.20
C ASP A 231 28.52 14.29 16.84
N ASN A 232 28.26 15.43 17.48
CA ASN A 232 27.10 16.27 17.22
C ASN A 232 27.19 17.12 15.95
N ILE A 233 28.35 17.13 15.26
CA ILE A 233 28.53 17.89 14.02
C ILE A 233 27.97 17.10 12.84
N THR A 234 26.99 17.71 12.17
CA THR A 234 26.51 17.29 10.84
C THR A 234 27.33 17.98 9.76
N VAL A 235 27.81 17.21 8.79
CA VAL A 235 28.58 17.70 7.63
C VAL A 235 27.71 17.53 6.38
N TYR A 236 27.50 18.62 5.64
CA TYR A 236 26.58 18.63 4.51
C TYR A 236 27.01 19.57 3.39
N GLN A 237 26.48 19.34 2.19
CA GLN A 237 26.60 20.24 1.05
C GLN A 237 25.33 21.10 0.91
N ASP A 238 25.49 22.41 0.71
CA ASP A 238 24.36 23.31 0.41
C ASP A 238 23.97 23.30 -1.08
N GLN A 239 22.95 24.09 -1.45
CA GLN A 239 22.50 24.22 -2.85
C GLN A 239 23.51 24.87 -3.80
N ASN A 240 24.52 25.56 -3.26
CA ASN A 240 25.56 26.22 -4.03
C ASN A 240 26.79 25.30 -4.21
N GLY A 241 26.76 24.08 -3.66
CA GLY A 241 27.87 23.14 -3.71
C GLY A 241 28.89 23.32 -2.59
N ASN A 242 28.67 24.24 -1.64
CA ASN A 242 29.61 24.51 -0.55
C ASN A 242 29.52 23.44 0.53
N LEU A 243 30.67 23.04 1.06
CA LEU A 243 30.76 22.16 2.23
C LEU A 243 30.57 22.97 3.51
N LEU A 244 29.55 22.62 4.29
CA LEU A 244 29.20 23.27 5.55
C LEU A 244 29.15 22.27 6.70
N GLN A 245 29.25 22.79 7.92
CA GLN A 245 29.16 22.05 9.16
C GLN A 245 28.20 22.75 10.10
N THR A 246 27.44 22.00 10.89
CA THR A 246 26.58 22.58 11.94
C THR A 246 26.41 21.62 13.11
N SER A 247 26.25 22.18 14.30
CA SER A 247 25.79 21.46 15.50
C SER A 247 24.28 21.62 15.73
N GLU A 248 23.59 22.39 14.88
CA GLU A 248 22.13 22.50 14.91
C GLU A 248 21.50 21.15 14.55
N MET A 249 20.48 20.76 15.31
CA MET A 249 19.73 19.52 15.05
C MET A 249 18.42 19.78 14.30
N ASN A 250 17.97 21.02 14.14
CA ASN A 250 16.73 21.32 13.44
C ASN A 250 17.02 21.88 12.04
N PHE A 251 16.68 21.10 11.02
CA PHE A 251 16.94 21.41 9.62
C PHE A 251 15.77 22.13 8.93
N SER A 252 14.79 22.63 9.70
CA SER A 252 13.61 23.32 9.16
C SER A 252 13.94 24.52 8.25
N ASN A 253 15.08 25.18 8.50
CA ASN A 253 15.57 26.36 7.79
C ASN A 253 16.88 26.09 7.02
N LEU A 254 17.35 24.83 6.98
CA LEU A 254 18.60 24.44 6.34
C LEU A 254 18.31 23.71 5.02
N ASN A 255 18.85 24.22 3.93
CA ASN A 255 18.71 23.63 2.60
C ASN A 255 19.92 22.74 2.28
N ALA A 256 20.03 21.60 2.97
CA ALA A 256 21.03 20.59 2.63
C ALA A 256 20.65 19.86 1.34
N VAL A 257 21.63 19.65 0.46
CA VAL A 257 21.47 18.84 -0.76
C VAL A 257 22.03 17.44 -0.55
N GLU A 258 23.18 17.31 0.10
CA GLU A 258 23.79 16.03 0.45
C GLU A 258 24.23 16.06 1.90
N ILE A 259 23.96 14.99 2.66
CA ILE A 259 24.50 14.82 4.01
C ILE A 259 25.63 13.79 3.93
N TYR A 260 26.83 14.16 4.42
CA TYR A 260 27.99 13.26 4.45
C TYR A 260 28.23 12.66 5.82
N LYS A 261 27.88 13.38 6.90
CA LYS A 261 27.91 12.88 8.29
C LYS A 261 26.63 13.34 8.99
N ILE A 262 25.90 12.41 9.59
CA ILE A 262 24.76 12.71 10.45
C ILE A 262 25.29 12.97 11.86
N GLY A 263 25.03 14.17 12.41
CA GLY A 263 25.37 14.51 13.78
C GLY A 263 24.40 13.89 14.78
N PHE A 264 24.91 13.48 15.94
CA PHE A 264 24.10 12.93 17.03
C PHE A 264 24.61 13.38 18.41
N LYS A 265 23.72 13.37 19.39
CA LYS A 265 24.06 13.68 20.79
C LYS A 265 24.35 12.42 21.57
N THR A 266 24.93 12.58 22.76
CA THR A 266 25.23 11.50 23.70
C THR A 266 23.99 10.75 24.20
N ASP A 267 22.80 11.35 24.09
CA ASP A 267 21.51 10.72 24.39
C ASP A 267 20.94 9.90 23.21
N GLY A 268 21.62 9.88 22.07
CA GLY A 268 21.20 9.20 20.84
C GLY A 268 20.18 9.97 20.00
N SER A 269 19.83 11.21 20.36
CA SER A 269 19.05 12.09 19.49
C SER A 269 19.88 12.63 18.32
N THR A 270 19.22 12.91 17.21
CA THR A 270 19.85 13.36 15.96
C THR A 270 19.03 14.47 15.29
N ILE A 271 19.37 14.77 14.04
CA ILE A 271 18.75 15.80 13.21
C ILE A 271 17.25 15.56 12.99
N GLN A 272 16.52 16.65 12.79
CA GLN A 272 15.06 16.70 12.64
C GLN A 272 14.67 17.65 11.50
N ASN A 273 13.50 17.44 10.93
CA ASN A 273 12.90 18.26 9.89
C ASN A 273 13.76 18.34 8.61
N LEU A 274 14.34 17.23 8.18
CA LEU A 274 15.10 17.15 6.94
C LEU A 274 14.15 17.18 5.72
N LYS A 275 13.84 18.40 5.26
CA LYS A 275 12.80 18.64 4.24
C LYS A 275 13.21 18.24 2.83
N THR A 276 14.47 18.50 2.50
CA THR A 276 15.04 18.26 1.18
C THR A 276 16.42 17.65 1.37
N VAL A 277 16.70 16.55 0.67
CA VAL A 277 18.06 16.01 0.51
C VAL A 277 18.05 15.07 -0.69
N LYS A 278 19.10 15.09 -1.52
CA LYS A 278 19.28 14.14 -2.63
C LYS A 278 19.89 12.82 -2.15
N SER A 279 20.81 12.89 -1.21
CA SER A 279 21.53 11.73 -0.70
C SER A 279 21.83 11.87 0.80
N LEU A 280 21.70 10.74 1.50
CA LEU A 280 22.12 10.57 2.88
C LEU A 280 23.29 9.60 2.94
N PRO A 281 24.03 9.56 4.06
CA PRO A 281 24.90 8.43 4.34
C PRO A 281 24.06 7.15 4.35
N SER A 282 24.56 6.13 3.67
CA SER A 282 23.95 4.79 3.61
C SER A 282 23.97 4.04 4.94
N THR A 283 24.78 4.50 5.89
CA THR A 283 24.89 3.94 7.25
C THR A 283 24.33 4.93 8.25
N LEU A 284 23.41 4.47 9.08
CA LEU A 284 22.96 5.19 10.26
C LEU A 284 23.98 4.99 11.41
N PRO A 285 24.50 6.07 12.05
CA PRO A 285 25.33 5.93 13.24
C PRO A 285 24.65 5.08 14.32
N LYS A 286 25.38 4.10 14.88
CA LYS A 286 24.82 3.10 15.82
C LYS A 286 24.42 3.72 17.15
N GLU A 287 24.97 4.87 17.49
CA GLU A 287 24.69 5.67 18.67
C GLU A 287 23.31 6.35 18.59
N ILE A 288 22.73 6.50 17.40
CA ILE A 288 21.40 7.06 17.24
C ILE A 288 20.37 6.05 17.73
N THR A 289 19.53 6.50 18.65
CA THR A 289 18.45 5.72 19.26
C THR A 289 17.07 6.29 18.97
N SER A 290 16.98 7.45 18.30
CA SER A 290 15.72 8.12 18.01
C SER A 290 15.75 8.77 16.62
N LEU A 291 14.77 8.43 15.79
CA LEU A 291 14.51 9.06 14.49
C LEU A 291 13.40 10.11 14.60
N LYS A 292 13.20 10.68 15.79
CA LYS A 292 12.11 11.62 16.05
C LYS A 292 12.14 12.77 15.05
N ALA A 293 11.05 12.92 14.29
CA ALA A 293 10.87 13.97 13.29
C ALA A 293 11.97 14.06 12.21
N PHE A 294 12.76 13.00 11.98
CA PHE A 294 13.92 13.05 11.07
C PHE A 294 13.55 13.57 9.68
N PHE A 295 12.48 13.05 9.09
CA PHE A 295 11.94 13.42 7.77
C PHE A 295 10.61 14.18 7.86
N ALA A 296 10.34 14.85 8.98
CA ALA A 296 9.11 15.61 9.13
C ALA A 296 8.99 16.71 8.06
N ASN A 297 7.83 16.76 7.40
CA ASN A 297 7.47 17.64 6.29
C ASN A 297 8.41 17.53 5.08
N SER A 298 9.02 16.35 4.89
CA SER A 298 9.89 16.10 3.75
C SER A 298 9.12 16.10 2.42
N SER A 299 9.74 16.67 1.39
CA SER A 299 9.20 16.65 0.02
C SER A 299 9.63 15.40 -0.76
N LEU A 300 10.45 14.55 -0.16
CA LEU A 300 11.05 13.37 -0.78
C LEU A 300 10.02 12.28 -1.02
N ASN A 301 10.11 11.63 -2.18
CA ASN A 301 9.31 10.45 -2.51
C ASN A 301 9.97 9.15 -2.06
N SER A 302 11.30 9.11 -2.11
CA SER A 302 12.17 7.99 -1.76
C SER A 302 13.53 8.57 -1.37
N ILE A 303 14.31 7.81 -0.61
CA ILE A 303 15.63 8.22 -0.12
C ILE A 303 16.59 7.10 -0.46
N LYS A 304 17.55 7.35 -1.35
CA LYS A 304 18.53 6.33 -1.74
C LYS A 304 19.29 5.85 -0.49
N GLY A 305 19.35 4.53 -0.30
CA GLY A 305 20.09 3.89 0.80
C GLY A 305 19.38 3.83 2.15
N ILE A 306 18.17 4.40 2.30
CA ILE A 306 17.43 4.34 3.57
C ILE A 306 17.02 2.91 3.97
N SER A 307 16.80 2.04 2.98
CA SER A 307 16.50 0.63 3.15
C SER A 307 17.66 -0.16 3.76
N ASN A 308 18.90 0.36 3.66
CA ASN A 308 20.11 -0.25 4.20
C ASN A 308 20.44 0.18 5.63
N TRP A 309 19.67 1.11 6.20
CA TRP A 309 19.91 1.59 7.57
C TRP A 309 19.68 0.48 8.60
N ASP A 310 20.70 0.22 9.42
CA ASP A 310 20.58 -0.59 10.63
C ASP A 310 19.78 0.19 11.68
N THR A 311 18.52 -0.18 11.84
CA THR A 311 17.56 0.46 12.76
C THR A 311 17.43 -0.28 14.10
N SER A 312 18.27 -1.30 14.35
CA SER A 312 18.18 -2.17 15.54
C SER A 312 18.45 -1.49 16.89
N ASN A 313 18.93 -0.24 16.89
CA ASN A 313 19.11 0.59 18.08
C ASN A 313 18.01 1.65 18.27
N ILE A 314 17.08 1.78 17.32
CA ILE A 314 16.03 2.79 17.37
C ILE A 314 14.95 2.39 18.38
N THR A 315 14.67 3.32 19.29
CA THR A 315 13.67 3.22 20.36
C THR A 315 12.46 4.13 20.14
N SER A 316 12.62 5.16 19.29
CA SER A 316 11.55 6.10 18.94
C SER A 316 11.57 6.43 17.44
N MET A 317 10.41 6.28 16.81
CA MET A 317 10.08 6.70 15.45
C MET A 317 8.97 7.78 15.45
N GLU A 318 8.86 8.52 16.56
CA GLU A 318 7.88 9.59 16.73
C GLU A 318 8.00 10.61 15.60
N GLU A 319 6.91 10.86 14.87
CA GLU A 319 6.84 11.85 13.79
C GLU A 319 7.89 11.68 12.67
N THR A 320 8.55 10.53 12.53
CA THR A 320 9.68 10.35 11.60
C THR A 320 9.36 10.80 10.18
N PHE A 321 8.17 10.50 9.66
CA PHE A 321 7.68 10.93 8.34
C PHE A 321 6.42 11.82 8.43
N ASN A 322 6.20 12.49 9.56
CA ASN A 322 5.03 13.35 9.75
C ASN A 322 5.00 14.48 8.71
N GLY A 323 3.95 14.59 7.92
CA GLY A 323 3.78 15.58 6.86
C GLY A 323 4.57 15.27 5.58
N ALA A 324 5.30 14.15 5.51
CA ALA A 324 6.06 13.74 4.34
C ALA A 324 5.13 13.18 3.24
N SER A 325 4.27 14.03 2.69
CA SER A 325 3.13 13.64 1.86
C SER A 325 3.47 12.82 0.62
N ASN A 326 4.67 13.00 0.07
CA ASN A 326 5.14 12.27 -1.12
C ASN A 326 5.85 10.96 -0.79
N PHE A 327 6.23 10.73 0.47
CA PHE A 327 7.10 9.63 0.86
C PHE A 327 6.43 8.27 0.63
N ASN A 328 7.15 7.39 -0.05
CA ASN A 328 6.81 5.99 -0.29
C ASN A 328 8.10 5.17 -0.53
N GLY A 329 9.18 5.50 0.19
CA GLY A 329 10.47 4.82 0.05
C GLY A 329 10.51 3.51 0.83
N ASP A 330 11.20 2.51 0.29
CA ASP A 330 11.30 1.17 0.89
C ASP A 330 11.96 1.21 2.29
N ILE A 331 11.18 0.76 3.27
CA ILE A 331 11.57 0.59 4.68
C ILE A 331 11.18 -0.81 5.18
N SER A 332 10.96 -1.74 4.26
CA SER A 332 10.36 -3.05 4.55
C SER A 332 11.24 -3.97 5.40
N ASN A 333 12.55 -3.68 5.47
CA ASN A 333 13.52 -4.46 6.25
C ASN A 333 13.97 -3.73 7.53
N TRP A 334 13.31 -2.65 7.94
CA TRP A 334 13.64 -1.95 9.19
C TRP A 334 13.37 -2.85 10.42
N ASP A 335 14.36 -2.90 11.32
CA ASP A 335 14.26 -3.57 12.61
C ASP A 335 13.59 -2.63 13.61
N THR A 336 12.37 -2.96 14.03
CA THR A 336 11.59 -2.17 14.98
C THR A 336 11.52 -2.79 16.37
N LEU A 337 12.26 -3.86 16.65
CA LEU A 337 12.13 -4.63 17.90
C LEU A 337 12.27 -3.76 19.15
N LYS A 338 13.15 -2.76 19.14
CA LYS A 338 13.36 -1.85 20.29
C LYS A 338 12.45 -0.63 20.30
N VAL A 339 11.64 -0.42 19.25
CA VAL A 339 10.80 0.77 19.11
C VAL A 339 9.64 0.69 20.10
N THR A 340 9.50 1.74 20.91
CA THR A 340 8.40 1.89 21.88
C THR A 340 7.39 2.96 21.48
N ASN A 341 7.76 3.86 20.57
CA ASN A 341 6.97 5.02 20.19
C ASN A 341 6.94 5.21 18.67
N MET A 342 5.75 5.06 18.09
CA MET A 342 5.44 5.30 16.66
C MET A 342 4.39 6.41 16.49
N PHE A 343 4.19 7.25 17.52
CA PHE A 343 3.22 8.34 17.50
C PHE A 343 3.45 9.24 16.28
N ARG A 344 2.42 9.41 15.45
CA ARG A 344 2.43 10.22 14.22
C ARG A 344 3.52 9.86 13.20
N MET A 345 4.06 8.65 13.23
CA MET A 345 5.18 8.25 12.35
C MET A 345 4.91 8.56 10.88
N PHE A 346 3.70 8.29 10.37
CA PHE A 346 3.25 8.53 9.00
C PHE A 346 2.06 9.49 8.91
N GLN A 347 1.88 10.36 9.91
CA GLN A 347 0.80 11.34 9.87
C GLN A 347 0.93 12.19 8.60
N ASN A 348 -0.13 12.32 7.80
CA ASN A 348 -0.17 13.03 6.52
C ASN A 348 0.84 12.55 5.46
N ALA A 349 1.43 11.35 5.60
CA ALA A 349 2.23 10.70 4.55
C ALA A 349 1.30 10.10 3.49
N LYS A 350 0.62 10.98 2.74
CA LYS A 350 -0.51 10.63 1.85
C LYS A 350 -0.23 9.50 0.87
N ASN A 351 0.98 9.45 0.32
CA ASN A 351 1.39 8.46 -0.69
C ASN A 351 1.97 7.17 -0.11
N PHE A 352 2.15 7.07 1.21
CA PHE A 352 2.81 5.94 1.84
C PHE A 352 1.92 4.68 1.77
N ASP A 353 2.46 3.62 1.17
CA ASP A 353 1.82 2.29 1.04
C ASP A 353 2.88 1.19 0.87
N GLN A 354 4.00 1.29 1.61
CA GLN A 354 5.07 0.29 1.57
C GLN A 354 4.73 -0.95 2.40
N ASP A 355 5.39 -2.06 2.06
CA ASP A 355 5.35 -3.28 2.88
C ASP A 355 6.00 -3.01 4.25
N ILE A 356 5.17 -3.13 5.28
CA ILE A 356 5.55 -3.02 6.70
C ILE A 356 5.06 -4.24 7.49
N SER A 357 4.92 -5.37 6.79
CA SER A 357 4.53 -6.64 7.39
C SER A 357 5.66 -7.20 8.27
N THR A 358 5.27 -7.84 9.36
CA THR A 358 6.22 -8.56 10.23
C THR A 358 6.78 -9.76 9.47
N LYS A 359 8.09 -9.79 9.25
CA LYS A 359 8.76 -10.85 8.47
C LYS A 359 10.19 -11.10 8.91
N ASN A 360 10.61 -12.36 8.82
CA ASN A 360 11.99 -12.77 9.05
C ASN A 360 12.87 -12.33 7.88
N VAL A 361 13.94 -11.61 8.19
CA VAL A 361 14.90 -11.09 7.22
C VAL A 361 16.32 -11.38 7.69
N LYS A 362 17.29 -11.25 6.78
CA LYS A 362 18.72 -11.40 7.09
C LYS A 362 19.42 -10.09 6.84
N ASP A 363 20.25 -9.69 7.79
CA ASP A 363 21.15 -8.56 7.58
C ASP A 363 22.23 -8.91 6.55
N GLN A 364 23.05 -7.93 6.20
CA GLN A 364 24.20 -8.07 5.30
C GLN A 364 25.30 -9.05 5.78
N ASN A 365 25.23 -9.54 7.02
CA ASN A 365 26.13 -10.55 7.59
C ASN A 365 25.46 -11.93 7.68
N GLY A 366 24.20 -12.06 7.24
CA GLY A 366 23.41 -13.27 7.36
C GLY A 366 22.77 -13.48 8.73
N LYS A 367 22.85 -12.50 9.64
CA LYS A 367 22.16 -12.53 10.94
C LYS A 367 20.67 -12.34 10.71
N GLU A 368 19.88 -13.29 11.20
CA GLU A 368 18.42 -13.23 11.16
C GLU A 368 17.87 -12.26 12.20
N TYR A 369 16.84 -11.52 11.81
CA TYR A 369 16.03 -10.65 12.68
C TYR A 369 14.61 -10.52 12.13
N THR A 370 13.70 -10.06 12.97
CA THR A 370 12.31 -9.81 12.60
C THR A 370 12.14 -8.34 12.22
N ALA A 371 11.94 -8.06 10.93
CA ALA A 371 11.56 -6.74 10.49
C ALA A 371 10.13 -6.43 10.93
N TRP A 372 9.86 -5.17 11.27
CA TRP A 372 8.52 -4.73 11.73
C TRP A 372 7.97 -5.54 12.91
N ASP A 373 8.82 -5.90 13.87
CA ASP A 373 8.40 -6.39 15.17
C ASP A 373 7.85 -5.23 16.03
N THR A 374 6.55 -5.24 16.30
CA THR A 374 5.86 -4.20 17.08
C THR A 374 5.64 -4.56 18.54
N SER A 375 6.16 -5.70 19.03
CA SER A 375 5.89 -6.25 20.36
C SER A 375 6.32 -5.36 21.54
N ASN A 376 7.14 -4.34 21.29
CA ASN A 376 7.56 -3.35 22.29
C ASN A 376 6.89 -1.98 22.14
N VAL A 377 6.06 -1.77 21.11
CA VAL A 377 5.41 -0.49 20.84
C VAL A 377 4.31 -0.22 21.87
N THR A 378 4.32 0.98 22.45
CA THR A 378 3.31 1.43 23.43
C THR A 378 2.45 2.57 22.92
N GLN A 379 2.95 3.36 21.95
CA GLN A 379 2.29 4.53 21.37
C GLN A 379 2.15 4.38 19.84
N MET A 380 0.91 4.27 19.35
CA MET A 380 0.56 4.27 17.91
C MET A 380 -0.42 5.39 17.55
N GLY A 381 -0.64 6.34 18.46
CA GLY A 381 -1.55 7.46 18.25
C GLY A 381 -1.21 8.23 16.96
N ALA A 382 -2.21 8.44 16.12
CA ALA A 382 -2.14 9.14 14.85
C ALA A 382 -1.07 8.61 13.88
N MET A 383 -0.62 7.35 14.03
CA MET A 383 0.46 6.77 13.22
C MET A 383 0.20 6.91 11.72
N PHE A 384 -1.02 6.66 11.25
CA PHE A 384 -1.45 6.78 9.85
C PHE A 384 -2.51 7.87 9.63
N ASN A 385 -2.61 8.84 10.54
CA ASN A 385 -3.59 9.92 10.43
C ASN A 385 -3.37 10.75 9.16
N GLY A 386 -4.27 10.69 8.18
CA GLY A 386 -4.18 11.36 6.89
C GLY A 386 -3.29 10.65 5.87
N ALA A 387 -2.81 9.43 6.16
CA ALA A 387 -2.11 8.58 5.19
C ALA A 387 -3.13 7.95 4.22
N SER A 388 -3.67 8.77 3.32
CA SER A 388 -4.87 8.44 2.51
C SER A 388 -4.72 7.21 1.60
N ASN A 389 -3.50 6.86 1.17
CA ASN A 389 -3.26 5.71 0.31
C ASN A 389 -2.91 4.43 1.07
N PHE A 390 -2.60 4.51 2.36
CA PHE A 390 -2.07 3.38 3.11
C PHE A 390 -3.07 2.23 3.20
N ASN A 391 -2.65 1.05 2.77
CA ASN A 391 -3.38 -0.21 2.87
C ASN A 391 -2.42 -1.42 2.99
N GLY A 392 -1.20 -1.22 3.48
CA GLY A 392 -0.19 -2.26 3.67
C GLY A 392 -0.63 -3.35 4.65
N ASP A 393 -0.02 -4.55 4.54
CA ASP A 393 -0.27 -5.66 5.46
C ASP A 393 0.34 -5.37 6.83
N ILE A 394 -0.54 -5.29 7.84
CA ILE A 394 -0.20 -5.12 9.25
C ILE A 394 -0.88 -6.19 10.10
N SER A 395 -1.35 -7.27 9.48
CA SER A 395 -2.26 -8.24 10.10
C SER A 395 -1.60 -9.08 11.19
N ASN A 396 -0.27 -9.17 11.19
CA ASN A 396 0.51 -9.90 12.17
C ASN A 396 1.18 -9.00 13.21
N TRP A 397 0.84 -7.72 13.30
CA TRP A 397 1.41 -6.83 14.31
C TRP A 397 1.00 -7.26 15.73
N ASP A 398 1.98 -7.43 16.60
CA ASP A 398 1.76 -7.58 18.04
C ASP A 398 1.50 -6.20 18.65
N THR A 399 0.26 -5.96 19.08
CA THR A 399 -0.15 -4.71 19.75
C THR A 399 -0.33 -4.87 21.25
N SER A 400 0.11 -5.98 21.84
CA SER A 400 -0.16 -6.33 23.24
C SER A 400 0.35 -5.32 24.27
N LYS A 401 1.35 -4.49 23.92
CA LYS A 401 1.85 -3.40 24.77
C LYS A 401 1.29 -2.01 24.43
N VAL A 402 0.51 -1.89 23.36
CA VAL A 402 -0.02 -0.60 22.89
C VAL A 402 -1.07 -0.09 23.87
N THR A 403 -0.93 1.18 24.26
CA THR A 403 -1.88 1.86 25.17
C THR A 403 -2.65 2.98 24.48
N ASN A 404 -2.16 3.47 23.35
CA ASN A 404 -2.67 4.63 22.63
C ASN A 404 -2.77 4.35 21.13
N MET A 405 -4.01 4.33 20.63
CA MET A 405 -4.39 4.24 19.20
C MET A 405 -5.25 5.42 18.76
N LEU A 406 -5.26 6.53 19.54
CA LEU A 406 -6.03 7.73 19.24
C LEU A 406 -5.74 8.21 17.81
N LEU A 407 -6.76 8.40 16.98
CA LEU A 407 -6.63 8.88 15.58
C LEU A 407 -5.77 7.99 14.66
N MET A 408 -5.44 6.74 15.03
CA MET A 408 -4.42 5.94 14.31
C MET A 408 -4.63 5.87 12.80
N PHE A 409 -5.88 5.69 12.34
CA PHE A 409 -6.26 5.62 10.91
C PHE A 409 -7.20 6.75 10.48
N ASN A 410 -7.25 7.86 11.25
CA ASN A 410 -8.10 9.01 10.91
C ASN A 410 -7.74 9.55 9.52
N GLY A 411 -8.67 9.58 8.57
CA GLY A 411 -8.46 10.05 7.20
C GLY A 411 -7.64 9.11 6.32
N ALA A 412 -7.35 7.87 6.75
CA ALA A 412 -6.73 6.84 5.93
C ALA A 412 -7.79 6.24 4.98
N THR A 413 -8.20 7.03 3.98
CA THR A 413 -9.40 6.75 3.16
C THR A 413 -9.33 5.43 2.36
N SER A 414 -8.13 4.94 2.05
CA SER A 414 -7.93 3.66 1.35
C SER A 414 -7.78 2.45 2.27
N PHE A 415 -7.61 2.66 3.58
CA PHE A 415 -7.28 1.61 4.53
C PHE A 415 -8.43 0.61 4.69
N ASN A 416 -8.11 -0.67 4.49
CA ASN A 416 -8.99 -1.83 4.69
C ASN A 416 -8.16 -3.11 4.93
N SER A 417 -6.97 -3.00 5.53
CA SER A 417 -6.09 -4.13 5.84
C SER A 417 -6.61 -4.91 7.05
N ASP A 418 -6.39 -6.23 7.08
CA ASP A 418 -6.83 -7.11 8.18
C ASP A 418 -6.16 -6.70 9.50
N ILE A 419 -6.98 -6.41 10.50
CA ILE A 419 -6.57 -6.06 11.85
C ILE A 419 -7.35 -6.87 12.90
N SER A 420 -7.82 -8.05 12.50
CA SER A 420 -8.53 -8.97 13.38
C SER A 420 -7.58 -9.60 14.41
N THR A 421 -8.08 -9.78 15.64
CA THR A 421 -7.33 -10.45 16.69
C THR A 421 -7.14 -11.93 16.35
N LYS A 422 -5.89 -12.36 16.16
CA LYS A 422 -5.55 -13.76 15.81
C LYS A 422 -4.27 -14.24 16.48
N ILE A 423 -4.19 -15.54 16.74
CA ILE A 423 -2.97 -16.17 17.23
C ILE A 423 -2.03 -16.38 16.03
N VAL A 424 -0.88 -15.74 16.07
CA VAL A 424 0.21 -15.97 15.12
C VAL A 424 1.14 -17.03 15.71
N LYS A 425 1.64 -17.92 14.85
CA LYS A 425 2.66 -18.91 15.21
C LYS A 425 3.91 -18.58 14.42
N GLU A 426 5.00 -18.33 15.12
CA GLU A 426 6.30 -18.13 14.52
C GLU A 426 6.93 -19.46 14.08
N GLU A 427 7.94 -19.38 13.21
CA GLU A 427 8.67 -20.54 12.70
C GLU A 427 9.40 -21.32 13.81
N ASN A 428 9.82 -20.61 14.87
CA ASN A 428 10.44 -21.17 16.07
C ASN A 428 9.43 -21.90 17.00
N GLY A 429 8.12 -21.83 16.70
CA GLY A 429 7.03 -22.41 17.49
C GLY A 429 6.45 -21.49 18.58
N GLU A 430 7.03 -20.31 18.79
CA GLU A 430 6.47 -19.27 19.67
C GLU A 430 5.14 -18.76 19.12
N LYS A 431 4.32 -18.21 20.01
CA LYS A 431 2.99 -17.70 19.69
C LYS A 431 2.76 -16.38 20.37
N TYR A 432 2.12 -15.48 19.65
CA TYR A 432 1.61 -14.23 20.19
C TYR A 432 0.22 -13.94 19.61
N THR A 433 -0.46 -12.99 20.22
CA THR A 433 -1.77 -12.52 19.75
C THR A 433 -1.55 -11.25 18.95
N ALA A 434 -1.67 -11.35 17.62
CA ALA A 434 -1.71 -10.18 16.77
C ALA A 434 -2.99 -9.38 17.06
N TRP A 435 -2.88 -8.05 17.00
CA TRP A 435 -3.99 -7.14 17.32
C TRP A 435 -4.63 -7.42 18.70
N ASP A 436 -3.80 -7.69 19.70
CA ASP A 436 -4.21 -7.68 21.10
C ASP A 436 -4.41 -6.22 21.58
N THR A 437 -5.68 -5.81 21.73
CA THR A 437 -6.04 -4.45 22.16
C THR A 437 -6.27 -4.35 23.68
N SER A 438 -6.00 -5.41 24.46
CA SER A 438 -6.37 -5.49 25.88
C SER A 438 -5.69 -4.45 26.78
N ASN A 439 -4.65 -3.77 26.31
CA ASN A 439 -3.97 -2.67 27.02
C ASN A 439 -4.31 -1.27 26.49
N VAL A 440 -5.09 -1.17 25.41
CA VAL A 440 -5.42 0.12 24.80
C VAL A 440 -6.44 0.87 25.66
N THR A 441 -6.14 2.13 25.96
CA THR A 441 -7.00 3.03 26.75
C THR A 441 -7.54 4.20 25.93
N GLN A 442 -6.81 4.61 24.88
CA GLN A 442 -7.17 5.72 24.00
C GLN A 442 -7.45 5.21 22.59
N MET A 443 -8.71 5.23 22.15
CA MET A 443 -9.15 4.81 20.81
C MET A 443 -9.96 5.88 20.06
N GLY A 444 -10.23 7.05 20.66
CA GLY A 444 -11.05 8.09 20.04
C GLY A 444 -10.64 8.41 18.60
N ALA A 445 -11.64 8.58 17.74
CA ALA A 445 -11.46 8.91 16.32
C ALA A 445 -10.53 7.97 15.52
N MET A 446 -10.29 6.73 15.97
CA MET A 446 -9.31 5.83 15.33
C MET A 446 -9.57 5.62 13.83
N PHE A 447 -10.83 5.48 13.40
CA PHE A 447 -11.22 5.25 12.01
C PHE A 447 -11.99 6.42 11.39
N GLN A 448 -11.98 7.61 12.00
CA GLN A 448 -12.68 8.76 11.44
C GLN A 448 -12.25 9.00 9.98
N GLY A 449 -13.18 9.00 9.03
CA GLY A 449 -12.90 9.20 7.60
C GLY A 449 -12.18 8.04 6.90
N ALA A 450 -11.99 6.87 7.53
CA ALA A 450 -11.48 5.66 6.91
C ALA A 450 -12.56 5.01 6.02
N SER A 451 -12.93 5.69 4.92
CA SER A 451 -14.15 5.43 4.16
C SER A 451 -14.30 4.02 3.57
N LYS A 452 -13.18 3.29 3.37
CA LYS A 452 -13.18 1.91 2.85
C LYS A 452 -13.09 0.83 3.93
N PHE A 453 -12.82 1.20 5.18
CA PHE A 453 -12.56 0.26 6.24
C PHE A 453 -13.82 -0.54 6.59
N ASN A 454 -13.71 -1.88 6.54
CA ASN A 454 -14.79 -2.80 6.89
C ASN A 454 -14.24 -4.18 7.32
N GLN A 455 -13.11 -4.21 8.03
CA GLN A 455 -12.51 -5.45 8.52
C GLN A 455 -13.03 -5.85 9.90
N ASP A 456 -13.04 -7.15 10.18
CA ASP A 456 -13.52 -7.71 11.45
C ASP A 456 -12.66 -7.22 12.63
N ILE A 457 -13.33 -6.55 13.56
CA ILE A 457 -12.80 -6.06 14.84
C ILE A 457 -13.69 -6.49 16.02
N SER A 458 -14.55 -7.49 15.82
CA SER A 458 -15.48 -7.99 16.83
C SER A 458 -14.75 -8.43 18.10
N LYS A 459 -13.61 -9.09 17.94
CA LYS A 459 -12.81 -9.67 19.04
C LYS A 459 -11.89 -8.70 19.78
N TRP A 460 -11.92 -7.42 19.42
CA TRP A 460 -11.12 -6.43 20.14
C TRP A 460 -11.56 -6.30 21.60
N ASP A 461 -10.62 -6.37 22.53
CA ASP A 461 -10.89 -6.06 23.92
C ASP A 461 -10.89 -4.54 24.12
N THR A 462 -12.09 -3.98 24.33
CA THR A 462 -12.30 -2.55 24.59
C THR A 462 -12.52 -2.23 26.07
N SER A 463 -12.28 -3.18 26.99
CA SER A 463 -12.64 -3.06 28.41
C SER A 463 -12.01 -1.88 29.14
N LYS A 464 -10.87 -1.37 28.66
CA LYS A 464 -10.16 -0.23 29.24
C LYS A 464 -10.43 1.10 28.55
N VAL A 465 -11.23 1.11 27.48
CA VAL A 465 -11.53 2.31 26.69
C VAL A 465 -12.62 3.13 27.38
N THR A 466 -12.37 4.42 27.55
CA THR A 466 -13.35 5.36 28.16
C THR A 466 -13.96 6.34 27.17
N ASP A 467 -13.29 6.58 26.04
CA ASP A 467 -13.73 7.52 25.00
C ASP A 467 -13.75 6.82 23.64
N MET A 468 -14.95 6.70 23.05
CA MET A 468 -15.20 6.17 21.71
C MET A 468 -15.75 7.25 20.77
N SER A 469 -15.61 8.53 21.14
CA SER A 469 -16.09 9.62 20.31
C SER A 469 -15.41 9.63 18.95
N TYR A 470 -16.19 9.95 17.92
CA TYR A 470 -15.76 10.01 16.52
C TYR A 470 -15.19 8.70 15.93
N MET A 471 -15.24 7.55 16.64
CA MET A 471 -14.52 6.31 16.27
C MET A 471 -14.67 5.93 14.78
N PHE A 472 -15.90 5.99 14.26
CA PHE A 472 -16.26 5.62 12.88
C PHE A 472 -16.91 6.77 12.11
N ASN A 473 -16.71 8.02 12.56
CA ASN A 473 -17.28 9.19 11.88
C ASN A 473 -16.83 9.23 10.40
N TYR A 474 -17.73 9.38 9.44
CA TYR A 474 -17.48 9.30 7.98
C TYR A 474 -16.89 7.95 7.48
N SER A 475 -17.00 6.85 8.24
CA SER A 475 -16.59 5.50 7.79
C SER A 475 -17.71 4.84 6.98
N SER A 476 -17.97 5.35 5.78
CA SER A 476 -19.16 5.00 5.00
C SER A 476 -19.32 3.51 4.66
N SER A 477 -18.23 2.75 4.53
CA SER A 477 -18.27 1.31 4.23
C SER A 477 -18.40 0.40 5.46
N PHE A 478 -18.22 0.93 6.67
CA PHE A 478 -18.10 0.14 7.89
C PHE A 478 -19.46 -0.45 8.31
N ASN A 479 -19.52 -1.78 8.48
CA ASN A 479 -20.73 -2.52 8.86
C ASN A 479 -20.40 -3.86 9.55
N GLN A 480 -19.55 -3.82 10.58
CA GLN A 480 -19.15 -5.02 11.32
C GLN A 480 -19.94 -5.18 12.63
N ASP A 481 -20.09 -6.43 13.07
CA ASP A 481 -20.64 -6.78 14.38
C ASP A 481 -19.71 -6.33 15.51
N LEU A 482 -20.25 -5.57 16.47
CA LEU A 482 -19.54 -5.03 17.64
C LEU A 482 -20.18 -5.48 18.96
N SER A 483 -20.97 -6.56 18.94
CA SER A 483 -21.71 -7.06 20.11
C SER A 483 -20.78 -7.60 21.21
N GLU A 484 -19.56 -8.02 20.86
CA GLU A 484 -18.53 -8.48 21.81
C GLU A 484 -17.74 -7.33 22.46
N TRP A 485 -17.91 -6.08 22.02
CA TRP A 485 -17.23 -4.94 22.62
C TRP A 485 -17.69 -4.67 24.04
N LYS A 486 -16.72 -4.47 24.94
CA LYS A 486 -16.94 -4.16 26.35
C LYS A 486 -17.01 -2.65 26.53
N THR A 487 -18.22 -2.09 26.64
CA THR A 487 -18.43 -0.62 26.72
C THR A 487 -18.72 -0.09 28.13
N SER A 488 -18.70 -0.93 29.17
CA SER A 488 -19.10 -0.56 30.54
C SER A 488 -18.24 0.51 31.21
N ASN A 489 -17.10 0.89 30.61
CA ASN A 489 -16.24 2.00 31.05
C ASN A 489 -16.34 3.25 30.18
N VAL A 490 -17.08 3.21 29.08
CA VAL A 490 -17.21 4.32 28.13
C VAL A 490 -18.09 5.41 28.71
N THR A 491 -17.61 6.66 28.65
CA THR A 491 -18.34 7.84 29.12
C THR A 491 -18.74 8.78 27.97
N ASN A 492 -18.09 8.66 26.81
CA ASN A 492 -18.32 9.49 25.64
C ASN A 492 -18.46 8.68 24.34
N MET A 493 -19.61 8.83 23.67
CA MET A 493 -19.93 8.21 22.37
C MET A 493 -20.38 9.25 21.32
N GLN A 494 -20.09 10.54 21.54
CA GLN A 494 -20.52 11.58 20.61
C GLN A 494 -19.95 11.32 19.20
N VAL A 495 -20.77 11.57 18.17
CA VAL A 495 -20.36 11.54 16.76
C VAL A 495 -19.80 10.17 16.29
N MET A 496 -19.99 9.09 17.05
CA MET A 496 -19.29 7.81 16.82
C MET A 496 -19.54 7.23 15.41
N PHE A 497 -20.78 7.30 14.91
CA PHE A 497 -21.22 6.76 13.62
C PHE A 497 -21.82 7.82 12.69
N GLN A 498 -21.51 9.10 12.91
CA GLN A 498 -21.96 10.14 11.99
C GLN A 498 -21.48 9.82 10.56
N CYS A 499 -22.36 9.90 9.57
CA CYS A 499 -22.10 9.62 8.16
C CYS A 499 -21.53 8.22 7.88
N ALA A 500 -21.66 7.26 8.80
CA ALA A 500 -21.36 5.85 8.56
C ALA A 500 -22.55 5.20 7.85
N SER A 501 -22.78 5.59 6.59
CA SER A 501 -24.03 5.32 5.84
C SER A 501 -24.45 3.85 5.76
N ASN A 502 -23.49 2.92 5.75
CA ASN A 502 -23.76 1.48 5.69
C ASN A 502 -23.84 0.80 7.06
N PHE A 503 -23.57 1.52 8.15
CA PHE A 503 -23.46 0.92 9.46
C PHE A 503 -24.82 0.44 9.96
N ASN A 504 -24.91 -0.87 10.16
CA ASN A 504 -26.02 -1.56 10.79
C ASN A 504 -25.50 -2.83 11.49
N GLY A 505 -24.29 -2.78 12.07
CA GLY A 505 -23.70 -3.88 12.81
C GLY A 505 -24.24 -3.96 14.24
N ASP A 506 -24.30 -5.16 14.81
CA ASP A 506 -24.92 -5.38 16.13
C ASP A 506 -24.17 -4.62 17.25
N ILE A 507 -24.93 -3.84 18.02
CA ILE A 507 -24.50 -3.07 19.21
C ILE A 507 -25.50 -3.22 20.37
N SER A 508 -26.35 -4.24 20.31
CA SER A 508 -27.46 -4.47 21.24
C SER A 508 -27.01 -4.74 22.67
N ASN A 509 -25.84 -5.37 22.82
CA ASN A 509 -25.26 -5.76 24.12
C ASN A 509 -24.42 -4.67 24.79
N TRP A 510 -24.34 -3.47 24.24
CA TRP A 510 -23.53 -2.40 24.82
C TRP A 510 -24.10 -1.91 26.16
N ASP A 511 -23.24 -1.87 27.17
CA ASP A 511 -23.51 -1.16 28.43
C ASP A 511 -23.25 0.34 28.22
N THR A 512 -24.31 1.14 28.21
CA THR A 512 -24.27 2.60 28.08
C THR A 512 -24.46 3.34 29.40
N SER A 513 -24.50 2.63 30.54
CA SER A 513 -24.86 3.18 31.86
C SER A 513 -23.91 4.26 32.41
N LYS A 514 -22.72 4.42 31.81
CA LYS A 514 -21.74 5.47 32.14
C LYS A 514 -21.68 6.60 31.10
N VAL A 515 -22.34 6.46 29.96
CA VAL A 515 -22.30 7.44 28.87
C VAL A 515 -23.09 8.69 29.26
N SER A 516 -22.45 9.85 29.15
CA SER A 516 -23.11 11.15 29.43
C SER A 516 -23.43 11.96 28.18
N ASN A 517 -22.81 11.65 27.04
CA ASN A 517 -22.98 12.37 25.78
C ASN A 517 -23.13 11.40 24.60
N MET A 518 -24.30 11.46 23.94
CA MET A 518 -24.64 10.70 22.73
C MET A 518 -25.01 11.64 21.55
N SER A 519 -24.68 12.93 21.66
CA SER A 519 -24.98 13.90 20.61
C SER A 519 -24.32 13.50 19.29
N TYR A 520 -25.05 13.70 18.20
CA TYR A 520 -24.64 13.37 16.82
C TYR A 520 -24.28 11.89 16.55
N MET A 521 -24.54 10.95 17.46
CA MET A 521 -23.98 9.60 17.40
C MET A 521 -24.27 8.86 16.08
N PHE A 522 -25.48 8.98 15.53
CA PHE A 522 -25.89 8.28 14.31
C PHE A 522 -26.25 9.20 13.14
N VAL A 523 -25.90 10.49 13.20
CA VAL A 523 -26.28 11.47 12.16
C VAL A 523 -25.97 10.96 10.77
N LEU A 524 -26.96 10.91 9.86
CA LEU A 524 -26.78 10.44 8.48
C LEU A 524 -26.20 9.01 8.36
N ALA A 525 -26.39 8.15 9.36
CA ALA A 525 -26.12 6.71 9.27
C ALA A 525 -27.30 6.00 8.58
N ASP A 526 -27.50 6.26 7.28
CA ASP A 526 -28.74 5.94 6.54
C ASP A 526 -29.31 4.52 6.76
N SER A 527 -28.45 3.50 6.91
CA SER A 527 -28.84 2.10 7.06
C SER A 527 -29.11 1.66 8.51
N PHE A 528 -28.83 2.51 9.50
CA PHE A 528 -28.88 2.14 10.91
C PHE A 528 -30.32 1.88 11.38
N ASN A 529 -30.58 0.66 11.85
CA ASN A 529 -31.86 0.23 12.43
C ASN A 529 -31.66 -0.95 13.41
N GLN A 530 -30.59 -0.92 14.20
CA GLN A 530 -30.27 -1.98 15.16
C GLN A 530 -31.12 -1.91 16.43
N ASP A 531 -31.26 -3.04 17.12
CA ASP A 531 -31.95 -3.10 18.41
C ASP A 531 -31.10 -2.43 19.50
N ILE A 532 -31.55 -1.27 19.94
CA ILE A 532 -30.97 -0.48 21.03
C ILE A 532 -31.96 -0.31 22.18
N ALA A 533 -33.03 -1.11 22.23
CA ALA A 533 -34.14 -0.91 23.14
C ALA A 533 -33.76 -1.12 24.62
N ASN A 534 -32.63 -1.78 24.88
CA ASN A 534 -32.14 -2.09 26.23
C ASN A 534 -31.04 -1.12 26.71
N TRP A 535 -30.73 -0.06 25.96
CA TRP A 535 -29.70 0.91 26.36
C TRP A 535 -30.10 1.69 27.60
N ASN A 536 -29.18 1.80 28.56
CA ASN A 536 -29.32 2.62 29.75
C ASN A 536 -28.85 4.05 29.46
N THR A 537 -29.78 4.99 29.31
CA THR A 537 -29.47 6.41 29.03
C THR A 537 -29.54 7.30 30.27
N SER A 538 -29.64 6.73 31.48
CA SER A 538 -29.90 7.48 32.72
C SER A 538 -28.88 8.57 33.04
N LYS A 539 -27.65 8.50 32.50
CA LYS A 539 -26.62 9.55 32.69
C LYS A 539 -26.49 10.52 31.51
N VAL A 540 -27.19 10.28 30.41
CA VAL A 540 -27.11 11.11 29.22
C VAL A 540 -27.77 12.45 29.49
N THR A 541 -27.05 13.54 29.22
CA THR A 541 -27.56 14.91 29.35
C THR A 541 -27.82 15.59 28.01
N ASN A 542 -27.19 15.10 26.94
CA ASN A 542 -27.29 15.65 25.60
C ASN A 542 -27.55 14.55 24.55
N MET A 543 -28.70 14.63 23.88
CA MET A 543 -29.12 13.77 22.76
C MET A 543 -29.32 14.57 21.47
N SER A 544 -28.83 15.81 21.42
CA SER A 544 -29.03 16.68 20.25
C SER A 544 -28.50 16.00 18.99
N VAL A 545 -29.30 16.05 17.93
CA VAL A 545 -28.96 15.58 16.58
C VAL A 545 -28.67 14.07 16.53
N MET A 546 -28.99 13.27 17.56
CA MET A 546 -28.55 11.86 17.63
C MET A 546 -28.98 11.00 16.43
N PHE A 547 -30.22 11.13 15.95
CA PHE A 547 -30.80 10.38 14.84
C PHE A 547 -31.15 11.27 13.63
N ALA A 548 -30.52 12.44 13.51
CA ALA A 548 -30.82 13.34 12.40
C ALA A 548 -30.42 12.72 11.06
N GLY A 549 -31.34 12.67 10.10
CA GLY A 549 -31.14 12.13 8.77
C GLY A 549 -30.99 10.60 8.72
N VAL A 550 -31.29 9.88 9.81
CA VAL A 550 -31.22 8.42 9.83
C VAL A 550 -32.46 7.84 9.17
N SER A 551 -32.41 7.74 7.84
CA SER A 551 -33.59 7.47 7.00
C SER A 551 -34.30 6.16 7.33
N SER A 552 -33.57 5.11 7.74
CA SER A 552 -34.12 3.76 8.00
C SER A 552 -34.50 3.49 9.46
N PHE A 553 -34.16 4.39 10.39
CA PHE A 553 -34.28 4.11 11.82
C PHE A 553 -35.74 4.09 12.28
N ASN A 554 -36.15 2.97 12.88
CA ASN A 554 -37.46 2.75 13.47
C ASN A 554 -37.42 1.70 14.60
N SER A 555 -36.28 1.56 15.28
CA SER A 555 -36.12 0.63 16.42
C SER A 555 -36.77 1.16 17.70
N ASP A 556 -37.26 0.25 18.54
CA ASP A 556 -37.87 0.57 19.84
C ASP A 556 -36.88 1.35 20.75
N ILE A 557 -37.32 2.51 21.21
CA ILE A 557 -36.61 3.38 22.16
C ILE A 557 -37.52 3.82 23.31
N SER A 558 -38.54 3.01 23.61
CA SER A 558 -39.46 3.24 24.70
C SER A 558 -38.80 2.99 26.06
N THR A 559 -39.18 3.78 27.05
CA THR A 559 -38.71 3.61 28.43
C THR A 559 -39.28 2.32 29.03
N LYS A 560 -38.41 1.39 29.45
CA LYS A 560 -38.82 0.12 30.08
C LYS A 560 -37.82 -0.34 31.13
N ILE A 561 -38.29 -1.15 32.09
CA ILE A 561 -37.44 -1.81 33.06
C ILE A 561 -36.81 -3.04 32.40
N VAL A 562 -35.49 -3.13 32.47
CA VAL A 562 -34.67 -4.23 31.94
C VAL A 562 -33.82 -4.79 33.07
N LYS A 563 -33.46 -6.07 33.00
CA LYS A 563 -32.53 -6.71 33.93
C LYS A 563 -31.18 -6.89 33.26
N ASP A 564 -30.12 -6.51 33.97
CA ASP A 564 -28.76 -6.79 33.53
C ASP A 564 -28.42 -8.28 33.68
N GLN A 565 -27.19 -8.65 33.32
CA GLN A 565 -26.67 -10.02 33.45
C GLN A 565 -26.64 -10.55 34.90
N ASN A 566 -26.68 -9.68 35.90
CA ASN A 566 -26.72 -10.04 37.33
C ASN A 566 -28.16 -10.09 37.88
N GLY A 567 -29.16 -9.74 37.06
CA GLY A 567 -30.55 -9.62 37.47
C GLY A 567 -30.90 -8.29 38.14
N GLU A 568 -29.98 -7.32 38.17
CA GLU A 568 -30.25 -5.96 38.66
C GLU A 568 -31.11 -5.21 37.64
N GLU A 569 -32.19 -4.60 38.14
CA GLU A 569 -33.11 -3.83 37.30
C GLU A 569 -32.55 -2.42 37.04
N TYR A 570 -32.65 -1.98 35.79
CA TYR A 570 -32.39 -0.60 35.38
C TYR A 570 -33.45 -0.12 34.39
N THR A 571 -33.58 1.20 34.27
CA THR A 571 -34.48 1.84 33.32
C THR A 571 -33.75 2.04 31.99
N ALA A 572 -34.11 1.25 30.99
CA ALA A 572 -33.69 1.51 29.61
C ALA A 572 -34.40 2.76 29.08
N TRP A 573 -33.71 3.53 28.25
CA TRP A 573 -34.21 4.81 27.73
C TRP A 573 -34.75 5.75 28.81
N ASP A 574 -34.02 5.84 29.94
CA ASP A 574 -34.25 6.87 30.96
C ASP A 574 -33.76 8.24 30.45
N THR A 575 -34.70 9.10 30.08
CA THR A 575 -34.40 10.46 29.59
C THR A 575 -34.44 11.52 30.70
N SER A 576 -34.60 11.14 31.98
CA SER A 576 -34.85 12.07 33.09
C SER A 576 -33.72 13.06 33.39
N ASN A 577 -32.52 12.83 32.83
CA ASN A 577 -31.36 13.73 32.92
C ASN A 577 -31.07 14.50 31.63
N VAL A 578 -31.82 14.26 30.56
CA VAL A 578 -31.62 14.93 29.27
C VAL A 578 -32.08 16.39 29.37
N THR A 579 -31.23 17.29 28.89
CA THR A 579 -31.49 18.74 28.87
C THR A 579 -31.62 19.31 27.46
N ASN A 580 -31.10 18.61 26.45
CA ASN A 580 -31.09 19.03 25.06
C ASN A 580 -31.46 17.87 24.12
N MET A 581 -32.54 18.07 23.35
CA MET A 581 -33.06 17.14 22.33
C MET A 581 -33.15 17.82 20.95
N SER A 582 -32.46 18.95 20.74
CA SER A 582 -32.57 19.69 19.48
C SER A 582 -32.16 18.84 18.28
N ASN A 583 -32.96 18.89 17.22
CA ASN A 583 -32.80 18.16 15.97
C ASN A 583 -32.64 16.63 16.12
N MET A 584 -33.04 16.03 17.25
CA MET A 584 -32.77 14.62 17.53
C MET A 584 -33.28 13.68 16.42
N PHE A 585 -34.46 13.95 15.86
CA PHE A 585 -35.08 13.18 14.78
C PHE A 585 -35.29 14.01 13.49
N GLN A 586 -34.54 15.11 13.32
CA GLN A 586 -34.65 15.91 12.10
C GLN A 586 -34.39 15.01 10.88
N LYS A 587 -35.31 14.95 9.91
CA LYS A 587 -35.20 14.09 8.71
C LYS A 587 -35.08 12.58 9.01
N ALA A 588 -35.52 12.11 10.18
CA ALA A 588 -35.64 10.68 10.48
C ALA A 588 -36.88 10.10 9.79
N LEU A 589 -36.76 9.83 8.48
CA LEU A 589 -37.91 9.65 7.58
C LEU A 589 -38.84 8.48 7.96
N SER A 590 -38.33 7.44 8.61
CA SER A 590 -39.08 6.21 8.96
C SER A 590 -39.46 6.11 10.44
N PHE A 591 -38.98 7.01 11.28
CA PHE A 591 -39.12 6.87 12.73
C PHE A 591 -40.57 7.10 13.19
N ASN A 592 -41.17 6.12 13.86
CA ASN A 592 -42.53 6.21 14.39
C ASN A 592 -42.74 5.32 15.63
N GLN A 593 -41.73 5.21 16.51
CA GLN A 593 -41.82 4.39 17.73
C GLN A 593 -42.32 5.18 18.94
N ASP A 594 -43.00 4.48 19.85
CA ASP A 594 -43.61 5.07 21.04
C ASP A 594 -42.55 5.66 21.99
N ILE A 595 -42.65 6.97 22.22
CA ILE A 595 -41.82 7.75 23.15
C ILE A 595 -42.69 8.52 24.16
N SER A 596 -43.94 8.11 24.33
CA SER A 596 -44.92 8.75 25.23
C SER A 596 -44.49 8.75 26.70
N ASN A 597 -43.69 7.75 27.10
CA ASN A 597 -43.22 7.57 28.47
C ASN A 597 -41.88 8.27 28.77
N TRP A 598 -41.31 9.00 27.81
CA TRP A 598 -40.09 9.77 28.07
C TRP A 598 -40.31 10.85 29.12
N ASN A 599 -39.36 10.96 30.05
CA ASN A 599 -39.32 12.05 31.02
C ASN A 599 -38.60 13.26 30.39
N THR A 600 -39.36 14.30 30.07
CA THR A 600 -38.86 15.55 29.47
C THR A 600 -38.73 16.69 30.49
N SER A 601 -38.92 16.45 31.78
CA SER A 601 -39.05 17.49 32.82
C SER A 601 -37.78 18.33 33.05
N LYS A 602 -36.64 17.96 32.45
CA LYS A 602 -35.38 18.72 32.46
C LYS A 602 -34.99 19.28 31.09
N VAL A 603 -35.73 18.96 30.04
CA VAL A 603 -35.44 19.40 28.68
C VAL A 603 -35.68 20.90 28.57
N THR A 604 -34.68 21.61 28.05
CA THR A 604 -34.72 23.07 27.84
C THR A 604 -34.76 23.46 26.37
N ASN A 605 -34.36 22.54 25.48
CA ASN A 605 -34.25 22.77 24.04
C ASN A 605 -34.79 21.57 23.25
N MET A 606 -35.81 21.83 22.44
CA MET A 606 -36.46 20.89 21.51
C MET A 606 -36.48 21.44 20.07
N SER A 607 -35.63 22.43 19.75
CA SER A 607 -35.65 23.06 18.43
C SER A 607 -35.33 22.04 17.32
N GLY A 608 -36.14 22.05 16.26
CA GLY A 608 -35.99 21.16 15.11
C GLY A 608 -36.18 19.67 15.40
N MET A 609 -36.65 19.27 16.59
CA MET A 609 -36.62 17.87 17.04
C MET A 609 -37.24 16.89 16.03
N PHE A 610 -38.36 17.26 15.38
CA PHE A 610 -39.07 16.47 14.38
C PHE A 610 -39.20 17.18 13.02
N CYS A 611 -38.32 18.15 12.75
CA CYS A 611 -38.30 18.83 11.45
C CYS A 611 -38.09 17.81 10.32
N ASP A 612 -38.97 17.81 9.31
CA ASP A 612 -39.01 16.82 8.21
C ASP A 612 -39.10 15.33 8.65
N ALA A 613 -39.58 15.03 9.86
CA ALA A 613 -39.77 13.65 10.34
C ALA A 613 -41.12 13.06 9.87
N PHE A 614 -41.24 12.81 8.56
CA PHE A 614 -42.54 12.58 7.90
C PHE A 614 -43.40 11.43 8.46
N SER A 615 -42.80 10.37 9.01
CA SER A 615 -43.54 9.21 9.53
C SER A 615 -43.97 9.33 11.00
N PHE A 616 -43.43 10.29 11.75
CA PHE A 616 -43.65 10.37 13.19
C PHE A 616 -45.07 10.83 13.51
N ASN A 617 -45.83 10.03 14.25
CA ASN A 617 -47.18 10.37 14.70
C ASN A 617 -47.57 9.71 16.04
N GLN A 618 -46.62 9.60 16.98
CA GLN A 618 -46.89 9.01 18.29
C GLN A 618 -47.37 10.05 19.31
N ASP A 619 -48.22 9.62 20.24
CA ASP A 619 -48.78 10.48 21.30
C ASP A 619 -47.68 10.95 22.27
N ILE A 620 -47.42 12.24 22.27
CA ILE A 620 -46.47 12.93 23.18
C ILE A 620 -47.17 13.97 24.06
N SER A 621 -48.51 13.91 24.17
CA SER A 621 -49.31 14.84 24.98
C SER A 621 -48.92 14.84 26.46
N LYS A 622 -48.34 13.74 26.95
CA LYS A 622 -47.95 13.57 28.37
C LYS A 622 -46.60 14.18 28.74
N TRP A 623 -45.85 14.72 27.77
CA TRP A 623 -44.54 15.30 28.04
C TRP A 623 -44.64 16.54 28.93
N ASP A 624 -43.70 16.66 29.87
CA ASP A 624 -43.51 17.87 30.66
C ASP A 624 -42.65 18.86 29.88
N THR A 625 -43.27 19.89 29.34
CA THR A 625 -42.61 20.96 28.57
C THR A 625 -42.32 22.21 29.42
N SER A 626 -42.57 22.19 30.72
CA SER A 626 -42.57 23.38 31.59
C SER A 626 -41.22 24.11 31.67
N ARG A 627 -40.12 23.44 31.30
CA ARG A 627 -38.76 23.99 31.27
C ARG A 627 -38.23 24.27 29.86
N VAL A 628 -38.98 23.93 28.82
CA VAL A 628 -38.56 24.14 27.44
C VAL A 628 -38.56 25.65 27.14
N THR A 629 -37.46 26.13 26.59
CA THR A 629 -37.27 27.54 26.22
C THR A 629 -37.21 27.77 24.71
N ASP A 630 -36.89 26.72 23.94
CA ASP A 630 -36.74 26.75 22.49
C ASP A 630 -37.44 25.56 21.83
N MET A 631 -38.44 25.87 20.99
CA MET A 631 -39.21 24.96 20.13
C MET A 631 -39.18 25.42 18.66
N THR A 632 -38.19 26.24 18.29
CA THR A 632 -38.03 26.71 16.90
C THR A 632 -38.02 25.52 15.94
N GLN A 633 -38.81 25.57 14.87
CA GLN A 633 -38.85 24.52 13.84
C GLN A 633 -39.18 23.09 14.33
N MET A 634 -39.80 22.92 15.51
CA MET A 634 -39.98 21.59 16.10
C MET A 634 -40.67 20.58 15.18
N PHE A 635 -41.71 20.99 14.44
CA PHE A 635 -42.43 20.19 13.45
C PHE A 635 -42.48 20.87 12.07
N TRP A 636 -41.42 21.60 11.73
CA TRP A 636 -41.34 22.29 10.45
C TRP A 636 -41.13 21.33 9.28
N ASN A 637 -41.75 21.62 8.14
CA ASN A 637 -41.53 20.96 6.86
C ASN A 637 -40.84 21.94 5.91
N ASP A 638 -39.57 21.71 5.59
CA ASP A 638 -38.79 22.56 4.69
C ASP A 638 -39.24 22.45 3.22
N HIS A 639 -40.17 21.53 2.89
CA HIS A 639 -40.67 21.25 1.54
C HIS A 639 -39.55 21.01 0.52
N TYR A 640 -38.48 20.30 0.93
CA TYR A 640 -37.37 20.00 0.05
C TYR A 640 -37.85 19.27 -1.23
N PRO A 641 -37.53 19.77 -2.44
CA PRO A 641 -37.92 19.13 -3.70
C PRO A 641 -37.48 17.67 -3.81
N SER A 642 -36.38 17.30 -3.14
CA SER A 642 -35.83 15.94 -3.10
C SER A 642 -36.72 14.93 -2.37
N PHE A 643 -37.72 15.37 -1.60
CA PHE A 643 -38.65 14.48 -0.90
C PHE A 643 -40.01 14.35 -1.60
N ASN A 644 -40.13 14.78 -2.86
CA ASN A 644 -41.36 14.65 -3.68
C ASN A 644 -42.63 15.25 -3.03
N GLY A 645 -42.49 16.28 -2.20
CA GLY A 645 -43.63 16.89 -1.52
C GLY A 645 -44.26 15.98 -0.45
N LYS A 646 -43.45 15.16 0.24
CA LYS A 646 -43.91 14.43 1.43
C LYS A 646 -44.47 15.40 2.48
N GLU A 647 -45.61 15.00 3.04
CA GLU A 647 -46.33 15.71 4.09
C GLU A 647 -45.97 15.11 5.46
N MET A 648 -46.08 15.93 6.50
CA MET A 648 -45.85 15.52 7.90
C MET A 648 -47.04 14.72 8.45
N SER A 649 -46.87 13.47 8.88
CA SER A 649 -47.99 12.66 9.41
C SER A 649 -48.55 13.13 10.77
N PHE A 650 -47.89 14.07 11.44
CA PHE A 650 -48.14 14.42 12.84
C PHE A 650 -49.44 15.21 13.03
N ASN A 651 -50.34 14.74 13.90
CA ASN A 651 -51.61 15.41 14.19
C ASN A 651 -52.13 15.24 15.64
N GLN A 652 -51.23 14.96 16.59
CA GLN A 652 -51.58 14.70 17.99
C GLN A 652 -52.08 15.95 18.74
N ASP A 653 -52.83 15.76 19.83
CA ASP A 653 -53.31 16.85 20.68
C ASP A 653 -52.27 17.28 21.70
N LEU A 654 -51.72 18.48 21.53
CA LEU A 654 -50.69 19.06 22.41
C LEU A 654 -51.18 20.33 23.12
N THR A 655 -52.50 20.56 23.16
CA THR A 655 -53.10 21.75 23.79
C THR A 655 -52.86 21.83 25.30
N ASN A 656 -52.49 20.71 25.92
CA ASN A 656 -52.20 20.59 27.35
C ASN A 656 -50.75 20.91 27.74
N TRP A 657 -49.84 21.11 26.77
CA TRP A 657 -48.44 21.40 27.04
C TRP A 657 -48.26 22.73 27.78
N ASN A 658 -47.39 22.74 28.80
CA ASN A 658 -46.99 23.97 29.47
C ASN A 658 -45.89 24.68 28.68
N VAL A 659 -46.26 25.71 27.93
CA VAL A 659 -45.33 26.50 27.10
C VAL A 659 -44.95 27.85 27.72
N SER A 660 -45.17 28.07 29.02
CA SER A 660 -44.97 29.39 29.65
C SER A 660 -43.53 29.90 29.63
N GLN A 661 -42.55 28.99 29.48
CA GLN A 661 -41.12 29.32 29.42
C GLN A 661 -40.57 29.38 27.98
N VAL A 662 -41.38 29.04 26.97
CA VAL A 662 -40.95 29.01 25.58
C VAL A 662 -40.81 30.44 25.06
N THR A 663 -39.58 30.83 24.73
CA THR A 663 -39.27 32.17 24.21
C THR A 663 -38.95 32.17 22.72
N LYS A 664 -38.66 31.00 22.15
CA LYS A 664 -38.37 30.80 20.72
C LYS A 664 -39.25 29.68 20.17
N TYR A 665 -40.16 30.02 19.26
CA TYR A 665 -41.12 29.09 18.65
C TYR A 665 -41.43 29.48 17.19
N THR A 666 -40.55 30.25 16.55
CA THR A 666 -40.71 30.59 15.13
C THR A 666 -40.74 29.33 14.30
N GLU A 667 -41.57 29.33 13.27
CA GLU A 667 -41.64 28.22 12.31
C GLU A 667 -41.99 26.89 12.98
N PHE A 668 -42.81 26.89 14.04
CA PHE A 668 -43.17 25.66 14.77
C PHE A 668 -43.82 24.58 13.87
N TRP A 669 -44.70 24.99 12.95
CA TRP A 669 -45.41 24.15 11.97
C TRP A 669 -45.76 24.98 10.72
N ASN A 670 -45.76 24.34 9.54
CA ASN A 670 -46.11 24.98 8.26
C ASN A 670 -46.68 24.05 7.19
N ASP A 671 -47.08 22.82 7.52
CA ASP A 671 -47.68 21.94 6.53
C ASP A 671 -49.11 22.42 6.23
N GLU A 672 -49.33 22.98 5.03
CA GLU A 672 -50.62 23.54 4.61
C GLU A 672 -51.64 22.45 4.26
N ASN A 673 -51.18 21.23 3.97
CA ASN A 673 -52.05 20.11 3.57
C ASN A 673 -52.65 19.38 4.78
N ILE A 674 -52.05 19.55 5.97
CA ILE A 674 -52.52 18.94 7.20
C ILE A 674 -52.94 20.02 8.19
N LYS A 675 -54.27 20.13 8.36
CA LYS A 675 -54.86 21.00 9.36
C LYS A 675 -54.61 20.45 10.76
N TRP A 676 -53.65 21.03 11.47
CA TRP A 676 -53.33 20.67 12.84
C TRP A 676 -53.90 21.70 13.82
N ASP A 677 -55.16 21.52 14.23
CA ASP A 677 -55.88 22.47 15.10
C ASP A 677 -55.48 22.36 16.59
N ASN A 678 -54.88 21.24 17.00
CA ASN A 678 -54.57 20.93 18.40
C ASN A 678 -53.11 21.27 18.78
N GLN A 679 -52.59 22.38 18.26
CA GLN A 679 -51.25 22.88 18.57
C GLN A 679 -51.17 23.51 19.97
N PRO A 680 -49.98 23.57 20.59
CA PRO A 680 -49.78 24.36 21.80
C PRO A 680 -50.09 25.84 21.56
N ILE A 681 -50.73 26.49 22.54
CA ILE A 681 -51.05 27.92 22.45
C ILE A 681 -49.86 28.71 23.02
N PHE A 682 -48.99 29.21 22.14
CA PHE A 682 -47.91 30.12 22.52
C PHE A 682 -48.50 31.49 22.85
N ASN A 683 -48.45 31.88 24.13
CA ASN A 683 -48.88 33.21 24.55
C ASN A 683 -47.94 34.27 23.94
N LYS A 684 -48.53 35.30 23.32
CA LYS A 684 -47.80 36.49 22.84
C LYS A 684 -47.27 37.35 23.98
#